data_AF-A0A8S8Z233-F1
#
_entry.id   AF-A0A8S8Z233-F1
#
_cell.length_a   1.000
_cell.length_b   1.000
_cell.length_c   1.000
_cell.angle_alpha   90.00
_cell.angle_beta   90.00
_cell.angle_gamma   90.00
#
_symmetry.space_group_name_H-M   'P 1'
#
loop_
_entity.id
_entity.type
_entity.pdbx_description
1 polymer ?
#
loop_
_entity_poly.entity_id
_entity_poly.type
_entity_poly.pdbx_seq_one_letter_code
_entity_poly.pdbx_strand_id
1 'polypeptide(L)'
;MPSGFAFDHYTGQVSGTATLLQPWTHHTVWANNSGGPASTTLQFRITSLPPDAISWPGLEFALEANESILIPATNDGPDIDTWEVSPALPSGLILLSNGSITGTPDERTGWIEYTIWANNTGGAAGLNLWIAVHDLAADQSDLLRGMGQTNWGGWPSPVLPIGQWAFPVGFAEEGYGSTIPVISGSHVGRGKMLGYGHESWVDGAGVKETEFSLRAVEWVCGENADVGLAYGAGYDDFEDELQGEGHTVHLSVTPADLSGIDCLLDEFWNGHDDQDNLNLIDFMLDGGGLIMGGHAWYWSYSNSDVSHNYPGNKIAKTTGLFVSHAWGYNTVDFRVVPHELTRPQAAIEAIRADRIDNQTLSVEDAAIADATLSSCTGVVALDFDGFWGPLRETVNVTGWTVIQYGTLWQNVGHNLGEDPVADTLLRVEAALTQGLAASELPVHPSHVEFPGEVPANATRISRTMSIDGNQSGLPSNFGYSQARSHVRMTTGLYAAPGEVVTVTLPAEVVDSGTYVLVGAHSDSLWGKSQLHRHPQIVRWWYVDEDTMEVGNAFGGPIYIGIQAGSILGDFDITVSNAVKAPRYIHGETDVFQWLQQYRHDPAPWAEIGSDQFILTVPSHEIRDLDNPQDLMDWWDQALGMEHELYGYTPWPRVERAVFDAQISAGWMHSGYPFMAHDLSVAGVVNVSYMSENGDWGMFHELGHNHQWMPSTLPGTTETGCNFASVYLMEDLVGVEGHGAVDPVQRASRMRAYFDDGSNISNWSVWIALDTYLIIKEEWGWDPITEALSVYYTLPSAEVPVGDTEEFNAWVLHVSNATGYNLAPYHAAWGFPLTQATFDALEHLPVWVEDPLRGEYHAYDAILRNLSTANITSSTADVTWDVYDNGTNTSLTVYYGQTDMGNNSQLWPYSVSVGTPQVGSGAAEISFTSDGGTHYVRIMASNEEGEVWFGPISVTPN
;
A
#
# COMPACT_ATOMS: atom_id res chain seq x y z
N MET A 1 -49.65 46.49 -57.38
CA MET A 1 -48.58 46.82 -56.44
C MET A 1 -48.35 45.62 -55.55
N PRO A 2 -47.13 45.38 -55.06
CA PRO A 2 -46.88 44.36 -54.04
C PRO A 2 -47.82 44.51 -52.84
N SER A 3 -48.21 43.41 -52.20
CA SER A 3 -49.02 43.46 -50.97
C SER A 3 -48.30 44.27 -49.89
N GLY A 4 -48.97 45.28 -49.35
CA GLY A 4 -48.41 46.23 -48.38
C GLY A 4 -47.78 47.50 -48.98
N PHE A 5 -47.67 47.60 -50.32
CA PHE A 5 -47.28 48.81 -51.03
C PHE A 5 -48.51 49.56 -51.60
N ALA A 6 -48.50 50.88 -51.50
CA ALA A 6 -49.48 51.79 -52.08
C ALA A 6 -48.87 52.67 -53.19
N PHE A 7 -49.67 53.01 -54.19
CA PHE A 7 -49.31 53.95 -55.26
C PHE A 7 -50.17 55.20 -55.15
N ASP A 8 -49.54 56.36 -54.99
CA ASP A 8 -50.21 57.65 -55.04
C ASP A 8 -50.36 58.10 -56.49
N HIS A 9 -51.60 58.13 -56.98
CA HIS A 9 -51.93 58.46 -58.36
C HIS A 9 -51.82 59.97 -58.68
N TYR A 10 -51.68 60.86 -57.70
CA TYR A 10 -51.45 62.29 -57.92
C TYR A 10 -49.97 62.65 -58.04
N THR A 11 -49.11 61.97 -57.28
CA THR A 11 -47.67 62.29 -57.19
C THR A 11 -46.78 61.29 -57.92
N GLY A 12 -47.28 60.07 -58.18
CA GLY A 12 -46.50 58.96 -58.71
C GLY A 12 -45.65 58.24 -57.66
N GLN A 13 -45.77 58.58 -56.37
CA GLN A 13 -44.98 57.96 -55.30
C GLN A 13 -45.45 56.53 -54.99
N VAL A 14 -44.50 55.62 -54.83
CA VAL A 14 -44.71 54.26 -54.31
C VAL A 14 -44.16 54.19 -52.88
N SER A 15 -44.96 53.75 -51.90
CA SER A 15 -44.53 53.61 -50.51
C SER A 15 -45.25 52.48 -49.79
N GLY A 16 -44.66 51.94 -48.72
CA GLY A 16 -45.24 50.86 -47.93
C GLY A 16 -44.19 49.84 -47.48
N THR A 17 -44.63 48.79 -46.79
CA THR A 17 -43.79 47.66 -46.35
C THR A 17 -44.38 46.40 -46.93
N ALA A 18 -43.58 45.55 -47.58
CA ALA A 18 -44.09 44.30 -48.12
C ALA A 18 -44.52 43.36 -46.99
N THR A 19 -45.65 42.69 -47.17
CA THR A 19 -46.16 41.71 -46.19
C THR A 19 -46.18 40.28 -46.72
N LEU A 20 -45.80 40.05 -47.99
CA LEU A 20 -45.76 38.74 -48.61
C LEU A 20 -44.63 38.67 -49.65
N LEU A 21 -43.94 37.53 -49.69
CA LEU A 21 -42.98 37.23 -50.75
C LEU A 21 -43.69 37.20 -52.11
N GLN A 22 -42.99 37.68 -53.15
CA GLN A 22 -43.51 37.60 -54.51
C GLN A 22 -42.40 37.55 -55.57
N PRO A 23 -42.60 36.81 -56.67
CA PRO A 23 -41.70 36.83 -57.81
C PRO A 23 -41.76 38.18 -58.54
N TRP A 24 -40.92 38.37 -59.56
CA TRP A 24 -40.96 39.57 -60.40
C TRP A 24 -42.35 39.81 -60.99
N THR A 25 -42.97 40.92 -60.60
CA THR A 25 -44.25 41.38 -61.14
C THR A 25 -44.04 42.66 -61.95
N HIS A 26 -44.75 42.78 -63.07
CA HIS A 26 -44.65 43.93 -63.96
C HIS A 26 -45.86 44.82 -63.79
N HIS A 27 -45.64 46.11 -63.55
CA HIS A 27 -46.69 47.11 -63.40
C HIS A 27 -46.47 48.24 -64.39
N THR A 28 -47.45 48.50 -65.26
CA THR A 28 -47.43 49.65 -66.16
C THR A 28 -48.02 50.86 -65.45
N VAL A 29 -47.23 51.91 -65.29
CA VAL A 29 -47.69 53.20 -64.76
C VAL A 29 -47.88 54.15 -65.93
N TRP A 30 -49.07 54.75 -66.04
CA TRP A 30 -49.38 55.72 -67.09
C TRP A 30 -49.90 57.01 -66.48
N ALA A 31 -49.55 58.14 -67.10
CA ALA A 31 -50.01 59.47 -66.74
C ALA A 31 -50.56 60.16 -68.00
N ASN A 32 -51.57 61.01 -67.83
CA ASN A 32 -52.23 61.68 -68.94
C ASN A 32 -52.61 63.12 -68.57
N ASN A 33 -52.39 64.04 -69.49
CA ASN A 33 -52.84 65.43 -69.40
C ASN A 33 -53.43 65.92 -70.74
N SER A 34 -53.79 67.19 -70.86
CA SER A 34 -54.39 67.74 -72.09
C SER A 34 -53.47 67.73 -73.33
N GLY A 35 -52.17 67.45 -73.17
CA GLY A 35 -51.18 67.33 -74.24
C GLY A 35 -50.89 65.89 -74.69
N GLY A 36 -51.39 64.87 -73.98
CA GLY A 36 -51.26 63.44 -74.34
C GLY A 36 -50.86 62.52 -73.18
N PRO A 37 -50.90 61.18 -73.39
CA PRO A 37 -50.47 60.19 -72.41
C PRO A 37 -48.97 59.85 -72.52
N ALA A 38 -48.37 59.44 -71.41
CA ALA A 38 -47.06 58.79 -71.35
C ALA A 38 -47.11 57.60 -70.38
N SER A 39 -46.28 56.58 -70.60
CA SER A 39 -46.21 55.41 -69.71
C SER A 39 -44.78 54.91 -69.53
N THR A 40 -44.57 54.21 -68.41
CA THR A 40 -43.35 53.46 -68.10
C THR A 40 -43.70 52.16 -67.38
N THR A 41 -42.77 51.21 -67.32
CA THR A 41 -42.98 49.94 -66.64
C THR A 41 -42.07 49.87 -65.41
N LEU A 42 -42.65 49.49 -64.28
CA LEU A 42 -41.94 49.16 -63.05
C LEU A 42 -41.98 47.65 -62.81
N GLN A 43 -40.87 47.11 -62.30
CA GLN A 43 -40.76 45.71 -61.90
C GLN A 43 -40.52 45.63 -60.39
N PHE A 44 -41.25 44.76 -59.69
CA PHE A 44 -41.08 44.54 -58.26
C PHE A 44 -40.88 43.06 -57.95
N ARG A 45 -39.91 42.76 -57.09
CA ARG A 45 -39.70 41.44 -56.45
C ARG A 45 -39.55 41.67 -54.96
N ILE A 46 -40.20 40.83 -54.15
CA ILE A 46 -40.03 40.84 -52.69
C ILE A 46 -39.37 39.51 -52.32
N THR A 47 -38.22 39.59 -51.68
CA THR A 47 -37.44 38.46 -51.17
C THR A 47 -37.36 38.53 -49.65
N SER A 48 -37.05 37.42 -49.00
CA SER A 48 -36.66 37.38 -47.60
C SER A 48 -35.40 38.22 -47.37
N LEU A 49 -35.09 38.52 -46.11
CA LEU A 49 -33.71 38.87 -45.74
C LEU A 49 -32.85 37.60 -45.86
N PRO A 50 -31.59 37.71 -46.32
CA PRO A 50 -30.69 36.56 -46.36
C PRO A 50 -30.57 35.95 -44.95
N PRO A 51 -30.38 34.62 -44.84
CA PRO A 51 -30.18 33.97 -43.56
C PRO A 51 -29.04 34.63 -42.76
N ASP A 52 -29.27 34.84 -41.46
CA ASP A 52 -28.29 35.30 -40.48
C ASP A 52 -28.63 34.68 -39.10
N ALA A 53 -27.77 34.90 -38.09
CA ALA A 53 -27.99 34.42 -36.72
C ALA A 53 -28.29 32.92 -36.55
N ILE A 54 -27.53 32.08 -37.28
CA ILE A 54 -27.53 30.62 -37.12
C ILE A 54 -26.32 30.20 -36.30
N SER A 55 -26.51 29.25 -35.38
CA SER A 55 -25.43 28.69 -34.54
C SER A 55 -25.68 27.25 -34.13
N TRP A 56 -24.59 26.54 -33.82
CA TRP A 56 -24.58 25.25 -33.13
C TRP A 56 -23.90 25.39 -31.75
N PRO A 57 -23.96 24.38 -30.86
CA PRO A 57 -23.30 24.42 -29.56
C PRO A 57 -21.78 24.61 -29.63
N GLY A 58 -21.17 24.24 -30.75
CA GLY A 58 -19.75 24.35 -31.02
C GLY A 58 -19.49 24.38 -32.53
N LEU A 59 -18.21 24.53 -32.89
CA LEU A 59 -17.73 24.49 -34.27
C LEU A 59 -16.92 23.24 -34.57
N GLU A 60 -16.59 22.44 -33.56
CA GLU A 60 -15.80 21.22 -33.67
C GLU A 60 -16.47 20.11 -32.86
N PHE A 61 -16.65 18.94 -33.46
CA PHE A 61 -17.33 17.80 -32.86
C PHE A 61 -16.55 16.51 -33.09
N ALA A 62 -15.95 15.99 -32.02
CA ALA A 62 -15.48 14.61 -31.94
C ALA A 62 -16.66 13.72 -31.54
N LEU A 63 -16.95 12.70 -32.34
CA LEU A 63 -18.08 11.79 -32.15
C LEU A 63 -17.58 10.36 -31.93
N GLU A 64 -18.27 9.60 -31.08
CA GLU A 64 -17.98 8.18 -30.89
C GLU A 64 -18.71 7.35 -31.95
N ALA A 65 -17.99 6.41 -32.56
CA ALA A 65 -18.57 5.47 -33.51
C ALA A 65 -19.59 4.56 -32.81
N ASN A 66 -20.66 4.24 -33.52
CA ASN A 66 -21.80 3.43 -33.08
C ASN A 66 -22.67 4.03 -31.97
N GLU A 67 -22.43 5.28 -31.58
CA GLU A 67 -23.23 5.99 -30.58
C GLU A 67 -24.20 7.02 -31.20
N SER A 68 -25.39 7.15 -30.61
CA SER A 68 -26.42 8.06 -31.13
C SER A 68 -26.14 9.52 -30.74
N ILE A 69 -26.15 10.43 -31.70
CA ILE A 69 -25.86 11.85 -31.49
C ILE A 69 -26.97 12.79 -31.97
N LEU A 70 -27.06 13.96 -31.33
CA LEU A 70 -27.83 15.12 -31.77
C LEU A 70 -27.01 16.40 -31.60
N ILE A 71 -26.71 17.08 -32.70
CA ILE A 71 -26.10 18.41 -32.73
C ILE A 71 -27.18 19.42 -33.14
N PRO A 72 -27.82 20.12 -32.19
CA PRO A 72 -28.94 21.00 -32.49
C PRO A 72 -28.49 22.29 -33.19
N ALA A 73 -29.20 22.71 -34.24
CA ALA A 73 -29.06 24.06 -34.79
C ALA A 73 -30.04 25.02 -34.10
N THR A 74 -29.59 26.25 -33.86
CA THR A 74 -30.42 27.38 -33.45
C THR A 74 -30.49 28.38 -34.60
N ASN A 75 -31.70 28.84 -34.92
CA ASN A 75 -31.94 29.89 -35.90
C ASN A 75 -32.80 31.00 -35.28
N ASP A 76 -32.17 32.13 -34.95
CA ASP A 76 -32.84 33.33 -34.44
C ASP A 76 -33.03 34.40 -35.54
N GLY A 77 -32.60 34.09 -36.77
CA GLY A 77 -32.72 34.95 -37.94
C GLY A 77 -33.98 34.70 -38.77
N PRO A 78 -33.99 35.14 -40.05
CA PRO A 78 -35.07 34.88 -40.99
C PRO A 78 -35.36 33.39 -41.19
N ASP A 79 -36.59 33.08 -41.65
CA ASP A 79 -36.98 31.71 -42.00
C ASP A 79 -36.07 31.13 -43.10
N ILE A 80 -35.74 29.84 -42.95
CA ILE A 80 -34.91 29.07 -43.88
C ILE A 80 -35.78 28.17 -44.75
N ASP A 81 -35.58 28.20 -46.06
CA ASP A 81 -36.31 27.37 -47.02
C ASP A 81 -35.65 25.99 -47.18
N THR A 82 -34.32 25.93 -47.29
CA THR A 82 -33.57 24.67 -47.41
C THR A 82 -32.23 24.69 -46.67
N TRP A 83 -31.81 23.50 -46.24
CA TRP A 83 -30.49 23.24 -45.64
C TRP A 83 -29.71 22.27 -46.52
N GLU A 84 -28.42 22.53 -46.71
CA GLU A 84 -27.51 21.69 -47.50
C GLU A 84 -26.15 21.58 -46.79
N VAL A 85 -25.40 20.51 -47.03
CA VAL A 85 -24.07 20.29 -46.44
C VAL A 85 -23.09 19.76 -47.50
N SER A 86 -21.85 20.22 -47.46
CA SER A 86 -20.76 19.74 -48.31
C SER A 86 -19.43 19.72 -47.54
N PRO A 87 -18.63 18.63 -47.59
CA PRO A 87 -18.90 17.34 -48.26
C PRO A 87 -20.05 16.56 -47.60
N ALA A 88 -20.34 15.34 -48.09
CA ALA A 88 -21.38 14.50 -47.47
C ALA A 88 -20.96 14.14 -46.04
N LEU A 89 -21.90 14.22 -45.09
CA LEU A 89 -21.66 13.84 -43.69
C LEU A 89 -21.18 12.39 -43.58
N PRO A 90 -20.45 12.04 -42.50
CA PRO A 90 -20.06 10.65 -42.22
C PRO A 90 -21.26 9.70 -42.31
N SER A 91 -20.99 8.45 -42.71
CA SER A 91 -22.02 7.42 -42.78
C SER A 91 -22.77 7.31 -41.44
N GLY A 92 -24.09 7.12 -41.52
CA GLY A 92 -24.97 7.09 -40.34
C GLY A 92 -25.48 8.45 -39.84
N LEU A 93 -24.88 9.59 -40.26
CA LEU A 93 -25.33 10.94 -39.89
C LEU A 93 -26.22 11.58 -40.97
N ILE A 94 -27.22 12.34 -40.54
CA ILE A 94 -28.15 13.06 -41.40
C ILE A 94 -28.34 14.52 -40.95
N LEU A 95 -28.48 15.43 -41.93
CA LEU A 95 -28.89 16.82 -41.71
C LEU A 95 -30.41 16.92 -41.78
N LEU A 96 -31.02 17.41 -40.71
CA LEU A 96 -32.46 17.62 -40.61
C LEU A 96 -32.90 18.92 -41.28
N SER A 97 -34.21 19.03 -41.57
CA SER A 97 -34.78 20.22 -42.22
C SER A 97 -34.77 21.48 -41.36
N ASN A 98 -34.39 21.39 -40.09
CA ASN A 98 -34.18 22.52 -39.18
C ASN A 98 -32.71 22.89 -39.00
N GLY A 99 -31.78 22.24 -39.72
CA GLY A 99 -30.34 22.47 -39.62
C GLY A 99 -29.61 21.63 -38.57
N SER A 100 -30.33 20.90 -37.71
CA SER A 100 -29.70 20.00 -36.73
C SER A 100 -29.11 18.76 -37.41
N ILE A 101 -28.01 18.22 -36.87
CA ILE A 101 -27.42 16.96 -37.32
C ILE A 101 -27.77 15.87 -36.31
N THR A 102 -28.17 14.69 -36.77
CA THR A 102 -28.45 13.53 -35.90
C THR A 102 -28.13 12.21 -36.60
N GLY A 103 -27.99 11.13 -35.84
CA GLY A 103 -27.76 9.80 -36.37
C GLY A 103 -26.83 8.99 -35.47
N THR A 104 -26.31 7.90 -36.00
CA THR A 104 -25.36 7.01 -35.33
C THR A 104 -24.22 6.75 -36.31
N PRO A 105 -23.05 7.42 -36.18
CA PRO A 105 -21.98 7.27 -37.15
C PRO A 105 -21.38 5.87 -37.06
N ASP A 106 -21.23 5.16 -38.17
CA ASP A 106 -20.79 3.76 -38.21
C ASP A 106 -19.41 3.56 -38.86
N GLU A 107 -18.71 4.66 -39.17
CA GLU A 107 -17.40 4.63 -39.80
C GLU A 107 -16.46 5.69 -39.21
N ARG A 108 -15.25 5.27 -38.80
CA ARG A 108 -14.18 6.13 -38.30
C ARG A 108 -13.74 7.13 -39.38
N THR A 109 -13.62 8.41 -39.01
CA THR A 109 -13.16 9.47 -39.91
C THR A 109 -12.23 10.44 -39.18
N GLY A 110 -11.23 10.97 -39.88
CA GLY A 110 -10.42 12.08 -39.38
C GLY A 110 -11.21 13.40 -39.36
N TRP A 111 -10.59 14.46 -38.88
CA TRP A 111 -11.19 15.80 -38.86
C TRP A 111 -11.44 16.34 -40.27
N ILE A 112 -12.72 16.50 -40.62
CA ILE A 112 -13.16 17.04 -41.91
C ILE A 112 -13.96 18.33 -41.68
N GLU A 113 -13.68 19.36 -42.48
CA GLU A 113 -14.47 20.60 -42.50
C GLU A 113 -15.70 20.46 -43.39
N TYR A 114 -16.87 20.75 -42.84
CA TYR A 114 -18.16 20.74 -43.50
C TYR A 114 -18.73 22.15 -43.58
N THR A 115 -19.11 22.61 -44.76
CA THR A 115 -19.88 23.84 -44.92
C THR A 115 -21.38 23.51 -44.97
N ILE A 116 -22.12 24.01 -43.99
CA ILE A 116 -23.58 23.92 -43.92
C ILE A 116 -24.19 25.21 -44.46
N TRP A 117 -25.04 25.08 -45.48
CA TRP A 117 -25.73 26.17 -46.14
C TRP A 117 -27.18 26.26 -45.69
N ALA A 118 -27.56 27.41 -45.16
CA ALA A 118 -28.95 27.80 -44.98
C ALA A 118 -29.35 28.71 -46.14
N ASN A 119 -30.43 28.38 -46.84
CA ASN A 119 -30.87 29.08 -48.04
C ASN A 119 -32.29 29.59 -47.88
N ASN A 120 -32.54 30.83 -48.31
CA ASN A 120 -33.89 31.34 -48.51
C ASN A 120 -33.98 32.25 -49.75
N THR A 121 -35.16 32.77 -50.05
CA THR A 121 -35.35 33.63 -51.24
C THR A 121 -34.51 34.93 -51.26
N GLY A 122 -33.97 35.35 -50.11
CA GLY A 122 -33.13 36.54 -49.91
C GLY A 122 -31.64 36.30 -50.11
N GLY A 123 -31.16 35.06 -49.98
CA GLY A 123 -29.75 34.70 -50.11
C GLY A 123 -29.43 33.38 -49.42
N ALA A 124 -28.14 33.16 -49.15
CA ALA A 124 -27.63 31.99 -48.46
C ALA A 124 -26.59 32.40 -47.41
N ALA A 125 -26.51 31.63 -46.32
CA ALA A 125 -25.43 31.71 -45.33
C ALA A 125 -24.75 30.35 -45.22
N GLY A 126 -23.42 30.34 -45.35
CA GLY A 126 -22.59 29.15 -45.16
C GLY A 126 -21.83 29.25 -43.84
N LEU A 127 -21.87 28.20 -43.04
CA LEU A 127 -21.17 28.09 -41.76
C LEU A 127 -20.34 26.79 -41.75
N ASN A 128 -19.13 26.86 -41.20
CA ASN A 128 -18.22 25.72 -41.17
C ASN A 128 -18.29 25.02 -39.82
N LEU A 129 -18.39 23.69 -39.86
CA LEU A 129 -18.24 22.80 -38.72
C LEU A 129 -17.13 21.79 -39.02
N TRP A 130 -16.33 21.44 -38.03
CA TRP A 130 -15.38 20.33 -38.09
C TRP A 130 -15.99 19.12 -37.39
N ILE A 131 -15.95 17.96 -38.03
CA ILE A 131 -16.45 16.71 -37.45
C ILE A 131 -15.41 15.62 -37.65
N ALA A 132 -15.14 14.85 -36.59
CA ALA A 132 -14.40 13.60 -36.62
C ALA A 132 -15.23 12.50 -35.96
N VAL A 133 -15.01 11.25 -36.38
CA VAL A 133 -15.62 10.08 -35.75
C VAL A 133 -14.49 9.17 -35.26
N HIS A 134 -14.39 9.01 -33.94
CA HIS A 134 -13.43 8.13 -33.29
C HIS A 134 -14.03 6.74 -33.07
N ASP A 135 -13.25 5.71 -33.40
CA ASP A 135 -13.58 4.31 -33.13
C ASP A 135 -12.42 3.71 -32.34
N LEU A 136 -12.51 3.81 -31.00
CA LEU A 136 -11.42 3.41 -30.12
C LEU A 136 -11.18 1.90 -30.15
N ALA A 137 -12.22 1.10 -30.41
CA ALA A 137 -12.09 -0.35 -30.55
C ALA A 137 -11.33 -0.71 -31.86
N ALA A 138 -11.57 0.03 -32.94
CA ALA A 138 -10.78 -0.09 -34.16
C ALA A 138 -9.34 0.38 -33.93
N ASP A 139 -9.11 1.47 -33.21
CA ASP A 139 -7.77 1.95 -32.86
C ASP A 139 -6.99 0.92 -32.05
N GLN A 140 -7.61 0.31 -31.03
CA GLN A 140 -7.02 -0.81 -30.28
C GLN A 140 -6.69 -1.98 -31.21
N SER A 141 -7.62 -2.38 -32.07
CA SER A 141 -7.43 -3.50 -33.00
C SER A 141 -6.28 -3.25 -33.97
N ASP A 142 -6.11 -2.01 -34.44
CA ASP A 142 -5.00 -1.61 -35.31
C ASP A 142 -3.67 -1.75 -34.57
N LEU A 143 -3.55 -1.20 -33.35
CA LEU A 143 -2.32 -1.26 -32.55
C LEU A 143 -1.93 -2.70 -32.15
N LEU A 144 -2.91 -3.53 -31.83
CA LEU A 144 -2.72 -4.92 -31.37
C LEU A 144 -2.48 -5.92 -32.50
N ARG A 145 -2.62 -5.51 -33.77
CA ARG A 145 -2.59 -6.42 -34.90
C ARG A 145 -1.28 -7.21 -34.99
N GLY A 146 -1.39 -8.54 -34.91
CA GLY A 146 -0.24 -9.45 -34.99
C GLY A 146 0.57 -9.54 -33.69
N MET A 147 0.14 -8.83 -32.64
CA MET A 147 0.76 -8.88 -31.34
C MET A 147 0.34 -10.14 -30.57
N GLY A 148 1.21 -10.55 -29.64
CA GLY A 148 0.90 -11.58 -28.65
C GLY A 148 1.38 -11.08 -27.30
N GLN A 149 1.88 -11.97 -26.46
CA GLN A 149 2.62 -11.53 -25.28
C GLN A 149 4.02 -11.02 -25.69
N THR A 150 4.45 -9.94 -25.05
CA THR A 150 5.75 -9.27 -25.24
C THR A 150 6.48 -9.16 -23.91
N ASN A 151 7.79 -8.94 -23.96
CA ASN A 151 8.62 -8.81 -22.76
C ASN A 151 9.60 -7.66 -22.95
N TRP A 152 9.40 -6.61 -22.15
CA TRP A 152 10.12 -5.35 -22.26
C TRP A 152 11.26 -5.27 -21.24
N GLY A 153 12.19 -4.32 -21.40
CA GLY A 153 13.21 -4.03 -20.37
C GLY A 153 12.70 -3.01 -19.36
N GLY A 154 13.04 -3.14 -18.07
CA GLY A 154 12.60 -2.19 -17.03
C GLY A 154 11.16 -2.43 -16.54
N TRP A 155 10.77 -1.78 -15.43
CA TRP A 155 9.45 -1.95 -14.81
C TRP A 155 8.57 -0.71 -15.06
N PRO A 156 7.41 -0.87 -15.70
CA PRO A 156 6.55 0.26 -16.05
C PRO A 156 5.78 0.80 -14.85
N SER A 157 5.35 2.05 -14.98
CA SER A 157 4.18 2.60 -14.27
C SER A 157 2.89 2.36 -15.06
N PRO A 158 1.72 2.24 -14.42
CA PRO A 158 0.45 2.30 -15.13
C PRO A 158 0.26 3.65 -15.83
N VAL A 159 -0.23 3.62 -17.07
CA VAL A 159 -0.70 4.80 -17.82
C VAL A 159 -2.22 4.71 -17.89
N LEU A 160 -2.90 5.34 -16.95
CA LEU A 160 -4.35 5.28 -16.76
C LEU A 160 -5.07 6.18 -17.78
N PRO A 161 -5.96 5.64 -18.63
CA PRO A 161 -6.64 6.39 -19.68
C PRO A 161 -7.90 7.09 -19.14
N ILE A 162 -7.73 8.06 -18.25
CA ILE A 162 -8.83 8.75 -17.54
C ILE A 162 -9.66 9.72 -18.40
N GLY A 163 -9.16 10.10 -19.59
CA GLY A 163 -9.88 11.02 -20.48
C GLY A 163 -10.98 10.36 -21.30
N GLN A 164 -11.91 11.18 -21.80
CA GLN A 164 -13.06 10.71 -22.60
C GLN A 164 -12.64 9.89 -23.84
N TRP A 165 -11.61 10.36 -24.54
CA TRP A 165 -11.11 9.74 -25.78
C TRP A 165 -9.86 8.88 -25.55
N ALA A 166 -9.54 8.58 -24.29
CA ALA A 166 -8.42 7.74 -23.92
C ALA A 166 -8.85 6.28 -23.79
N PHE A 167 -7.92 5.36 -24.10
CA PHE A 167 -8.17 3.92 -24.05
C PHE A 167 -6.88 3.14 -23.74
N PRO A 168 -6.98 2.01 -23.04
CA PRO A 168 -5.82 1.16 -22.78
C PRO A 168 -5.48 0.31 -24.01
N VAL A 169 -4.22 -0.08 -24.14
CA VAL A 169 -3.70 -0.92 -25.23
C VAL A 169 -3.04 -2.17 -24.69
N GLY A 170 -2.08 -2.02 -23.77
CA GLY A 170 -1.30 -3.13 -23.22
C GLY A 170 -1.43 -3.24 -21.70
N PHE A 171 -1.60 -4.47 -21.21
CA PHE A 171 -1.72 -4.76 -19.79
C PHE A 171 -0.53 -5.56 -19.26
N ALA A 172 -0.07 -5.21 -18.07
CA ALA A 172 0.90 -6.00 -17.31
C ALA A 172 0.29 -6.44 -15.98
N GLU A 173 0.87 -7.47 -15.37
CA GLU A 173 0.59 -7.78 -13.98
C GLU A 173 1.28 -6.73 -13.08
N GLU A 174 0.57 -6.21 -12.08
CA GLU A 174 1.10 -5.48 -10.94
C GLU A 174 2.04 -6.40 -10.15
N GLY A 175 3.00 -5.80 -9.41
CA GLY A 175 3.84 -6.50 -8.44
C GLY A 175 3.15 -7.53 -7.54
N TYR A 176 1.87 -7.30 -7.22
CA TYR A 176 1.03 -8.12 -6.35
C TYR A 176 -0.01 -8.98 -7.08
N GLY A 177 0.02 -9.03 -8.43
CA GLY A 177 -0.74 -9.99 -9.25
C GLY A 177 -2.06 -9.51 -9.87
N SER A 178 -2.41 -8.23 -9.76
CA SER A 178 -3.56 -7.63 -10.48
C SER A 178 -3.17 -7.19 -11.90
N THR A 179 -4.10 -6.93 -12.83
CA THR A 179 -3.77 -6.43 -14.17
C THR A 179 -3.90 -4.91 -14.25
N ILE A 180 -2.91 -4.22 -14.83
CA ILE A 180 -2.85 -2.76 -14.95
C ILE A 180 -2.51 -2.32 -16.37
N PRO A 181 -3.11 -1.22 -16.89
CA PRO A 181 -2.78 -0.69 -18.20
C PRO A 181 -1.44 0.04 -18.14
N VAL A 182 -0.45 -0.44 -18.88
CA VAL A 182 0.92 0.13 -18.92
C VAL A 182 1.23 0.80 -20.25
N ILE A 183 0.35 0.64 -21.24
CA ILE A 183 0.38 1.36 -22.51
C ILE A 183 -1.04 1.79 -22.82
N SER A 184 -1.24 3.09 -23.07
CA SER A 184 -2.54 3.68 -23.35
C SER A 184 -2.46 4.73 -24.45
N GLY A 185 -3.51 4.85 -25.25
CA GLY A 185 -3.64 5.83 -26.32
C GLY A 185 -4.77 6.84 -26.04
N SER A 186 -4.74 7.97 -26.74
CA SER A 186 -5.81 8.98 -26.66
C SER A 186 -5.89 9.82 -27.93
N HIS A 187 -7.09 10.27 -28.30
CA HIS A 187 -7.26 11.37 -29.25
C HIS A 187 -7.28 12.69 -28.49
N VAL A 188 -6.46 13.66 -28.90
CA VAL A 188 -6.25 14.93 -28.18
C VAL A 188 -6.47 16.09 -29.15
N GLY A 189 -7.65 16.71 -29.10
CA GLY A 189 -8.05 17.72 -30.08
C GLY A 189 -8.03 17.13 -31.50
N ARG A 190 -7.18 17.70 -32.37
CA ARG A 190 -6.99 17.19 -33.74
C ARG A 190 -5.92 16.12 -33.88
N GLY A 191 -5.05 15.99 -32.88
CA GLY A 191 -3.93 15.07 -32.82
C GLY A 191 -4.23 13.81 -32.00
N LYS A 192 -3.16 13.07 -31.70
CA LYS A 192 -3.21 11.81 -30.95
C LYS A 192 -2.03 11.70 -30.01
N MET A 193 -2.20 10.90 -28.96
CA MET A 193 -1.14 10.57 -28.02
C MET A 193 -1.06 9.06 -27.76
N LEU A 194 0.14 8.53 -27.57
CA LEU A 194 0.37 7.21 -26.99
C LEU A 194 1.41 7.29 -25.87
N GLY A 195 1.07 6.73 -24.71
CA GLY A 195 1.90 6.73 -23.51
C GLY A 195 2.40 5.33 -23.17
N TYR A 196 3.70 5.21 -22.87
CA TYR A 196 4.34 4.03 -22.31
C TYR A 196 4.67 4.24 -20.84
N GLY A 197 4.44 3.21 -20.03
CA GLY A 197 4.78 3.22 -18.61
C GLY A 197 6.27 3.27 -18.29
N HIS A 198 7.14 3.23 -19.30
CA HIS A 198 8.59 3.31 -19.14
C HIS A 198 9.20 3.97 -20.39
N GLU A 199 10.21 4.79 -20.19
CA GLU A 199 10.85 5.61 -21.24
C GLU A 199 11.55 4.77 -22.29
N SER A 200 12.23 3.70 -21.88
CA SER A 200 12.95 2.77 -22.79
C SER A 200 12.04 1.83 -23.59
N TRP A 201 10.73 2.11 -23.63
CA TRP A 201 9.76 1.32 -24.42
C TRP A 201 9.35 2.05 -25.69
N VAL A 202 9.68 3.34 -25.83
CA VAL A 202 9.26 4.18 -26.96
C VAL A 202 9.90 3.73 -28.29
N ASP A 203 11.16 3.31 -28.24
CA ASP A 203 11.99 2.80 -29.34
C ASP A 203 11.96 1.26 -29.46
N GLY A 204 11.36 0.57 -28.47
CA GLY A 204 11.24 -0.87 -28.42
C GLY A 204 12.34 -1.58 -27.62
N ALA A 205 12.09 -2.84 -27.24
CA ALA A 205 13.00 -3.65 -26.41
C ALA A 205 13.29 -5.04 -27.03
N GLY A 206 13.09 -5.19 -28.34
CA GLY A 206 13.15 -6.46 -29.05
C GLY A 206 12.36 -6.42 -30.36
N VAL A 207 12.41 -7.50 -31.15
CA VAL A 207 11.80 -7.50 -32.50
C VAL A 207 10.30 -7.20 -32.47
N LYS A 208 9.55 -7.77 -31.52
CA LYS A 208 8.10 -7.57 -31.43
C LYS A 208 7.74 -6.21 -30.82
N GLU A 209 8.55 -5.80 -29.86
CA GLU A 209 8.42 -4.54 -29.14
C GLU A 209 8.71 -3.35 -30.06
N THR A 210 9.73 -3.44 -30.90
CA THR A 210 10.02 -2.47 -31.98
C THR A 210 8.93 -2.48 -33.06
N GLU A 211 8.40 -3.66 -33.43
CA GLU A 211 7.26 -3.75 -34.36
C GLU A 211 6.01 -3.03 -33.83
N PHE A 212 5.74 -3.14 -32.52
CA PHE A 212 4.68 -2.37 -31.87
C PHE A 212 4.99 -0.87 -31.88
N SER A 213 6.21 -0.48 -31.56
CA SER A 213 6.62 0.92 -31.48
C SER A 213 6.51 1.64 -32.82
N LEU A 214 6.93 1.01 -33.91
CA LEU A 214 6.74 1.53 -35.27
C LEU A 214 5.25 1.68 -35.62
N ARG A 215 4.41 0.74 -35.17
CA ARG A 215 2.95 0.84 -35.38
C ARG A 215 2.31 1.94 -34.55
N ALA A 216 2.80 2.17 -33.34
CA ALA A 216 2.38 3.29 -32.52
C ALA A 216 2.71 4.62 -33.22
N VAL A 217 3.92 4.76 -33.77
CA VAL A 217 4.32 5.92 -34.58
C VAL A 217 3.39 6.08 -35.78
N GLU A 218 3.15 5.03 -36.55
CA GLU A 218 2.23 5.09 -37.69
C GLU A 218 0.80 5.51 -37.27
N TRP A 219 0.28 5.00 -36.15
CA TRP A 219 -1.05 5.37 -35.66
C TRP A 219 -1.15 6.83 -35.18
N VAL A 220 -0.11 7.32 -34.49
CA VAL A 220 -0.05 8.67 -33.92
C VAL A 220 0.31 9.73 -34.97
N CYS A 221 1.31 9.45 -35.80
CA CYS A 221 1.93 10.40 -36.73
C CYS A 221 1.35 10.31 -38.15
N GLY A 222 0.90 9.13 -38.56
CA GLY A 222 0.46 8.84 -39.93
C GLY A 222 1.59 8.48 -40.89
N GLU A 223 1.20 7.94 -42.06
CA GLU A 223 2.13 7.44 -43.07
C GLU A 223 3.05 8.54 -43.62
N ASN A 224 4.36 8.27 -43.72
CA ASN A 224 5.37 9.18 -44.26
C ASN A 224 5.50 10.53 -43.51
N ALA A 225 5.18 10.55 -42.21
CA ALA A 225 5.29 11.72 -41.34
C ALA A 225 6.72 12.28 -41.16
N ASP A 226 6.81 13.57 -40.84
CA ASP A 226 7.97 14.25 -40.26
C ASP A 226 8.02 14.00 -38.73
N VAL A 227 8.85 13.06 -38.29
CA VAL A 227 8.96 12.58 -36.91
C VAL A 227 10.11 13.28 -36.18
N GLY A 228 9.82 13.98 -35.09
CA GLY A 228 10.81 14.55 -34.19
C GLY A 228 11.20 13.59 -33.08
N LEU A 229 12.50 13.42 -32.85
CA LEU A 229 13.06 12.75 -31.67
C LEU A 229 13.55 13.83 -30.69
N ALA A 230 12.98 13.84 -29.49
CA ALA A 230 13.22 14.91 -28.52
C ALA A 230 14.68 14.96 -28.04
N TYR A 231 15.18 16.17 -27.86
CA TYR A 231 16.53 16.41 -27.36
C TYR A 231 16.72 15.81 -25.97
N GLY A 232 17.66 14.88 -25.85
CA GLY A 232 18.05 14.30 -24.56
C GLY A 232 17.17 13.14 -24.09
N ALA A 233 16.09 12.80 -24.81
CA ALA A 233 15.20 11.68 -24.46
C ALA A 233 15.80 10.30 -24.77
N GLY A 234 16.88 10.24 -25.56
CA GLY A 234 17.66 9.02 -25.77
C GLY A 234 17.19 8.12 -26.90
N TYR A 235 16.29 8.57 -27.77
CA TYR A 235 15.69 7.77 -28.86
C TYR A 235 16.42 7.87 -30.21
N ASP A 236 17.58 8.52 -30.28
CA ASP A 236 18.32 8.75 -31.53
C ASP A 236 18.65 7.46 -32.29
N ASP A 237 18.72 6.32 -31.60
CA ASP A 237 18.96 5.00 -32.20
C ASP A 237 17.75 4.43 -32.94
N PHE A 238 16.55 5.00 -32.76
CA PHE A 238 15.34 4.61 -33.49
C PHE A 238 15.24 5.25 -34.89
N GLU A 239 16.19 6.12 -35.25
CA GLU A 239 16.20 6.83 -36.55
C GLU A 239 16.17 5.87 -37.75
N ASP A 240 16.99 4.81 -37.72
CA ASP A 240 17.15 3.90 -38.85
C ASP A 240 15.87 3.10 -39.13
N GLU A 241 15.20 2.62 -38.08
CA GLU A 241 13.92 1.91 -38.17
C GLU A 241 12.81 2.83 -38.71
N LEU A 242 12.71 4.06 -38.21
CA LEU A 242 11.71 5.04 -38.66
C LEU A 242 11.90 5.44 -40.13
N GLN A 243 13.15 5.70 -40.55
CA GLN A 243 13.45 5.95 -41.96
C GLN A 243 13.18 4.72 -42.84
N GLY A 244 13.37 3.53 -42.27
CA GLY A 244 13.03 2.25 -42.91
C GLY A 244 11.55 2.12 -43.26
N GLU A 245 10.66 2.64 -42.41
CA GLU A 245 9.21 2.70 -42.65
C GLU A 245 8.78 3.89 -43.53
N GLY A 246 9.71 4.77 -43.91
CA GLY A 246 9.48 5.86 -44.86
C GLY A 246 9.22 7.23 -44.23
N HIS A 247 9.43 7.38 -42.92
CA HIS A 247 9.34 8.67 -42.23
C HIS A 247 10.57 9.55 -42.45
N THR A 248 10.39 10.86 -42.32
CA THR A 248 11.51 11.82 -42.23
C THR A 248 11.79 12.07 -40.77
N VAL A 249 13.03 11.83 -40.31
CA VAL A 249 13.38 11.93 -38.89
C VAL A 249 14.18 13.21 -38.61
N HIS A 250 13.77 13.95 -37.57
CA HIS A 250 14.44 15.16 -37.08
C HIS A 250 14.96 14.89 -35.67
N LEU A 251 16.29 14.94 -35.49
CA LEU A 251 16.93 14.71 -34.19
C LEU A 251 16.97 15.98 -33.34
N SER A 252 17.02 15.81 -32.02
CA SER A 252 17.21 16.91 -31.06
C SER A 252 16.12 18.00 -31.15
N VAL A 253 14.87 17.59 -31.40
CA VAL A 253 13.73 18.50 -31.41
C VAL A 253 13.38 18.92 -29.99
N THR A 254 12.88 20.15 -29.82
CA THR A 254 12.46 20.66 -28.50
C THR A 254 11.03 21.19 -28.57
N PRO A 255 10.23 21.11 -27.50
CA PRO A 255 8.88 21.68 -27.49
C PRO A 255 8.81 23.18 -27.84
N ALA A 256 9.91 23.92 -27.74
CA ALA A 256 9.99 25.32 -28.14
C ALA A 256 9.88 25.56 -29.67
N ASP A 257 10.14 24.55 -30.51
CA ASP A 257 10.01 24.65 -31.97
C ASP A 257 9.58 23.29 -32.56
N LEU A 258 8.28 23.16 -32.79
CA LEU A 258 7.65 22.00 -33.42
C LEU A 258 7.20 22.31 -34.86
N SER A 259 7.76 23.36 -35.47
CA SER A 259 7.33 23.78 -36.80
C SER A 259 7.77 22.79 -37.87
N GLY A 260 6.80 22.27 -38.64
CA GLY A 260 7.05 21.27 -39.68
C GLY A 260 7.31 19.85 -39.15
N ILE A 261 6.99 19.60 -37.88
CA ILE A 261 6.98 18.27 -37.27
C ILE A 261 5.54 17.79 -37.23
N ASP A 262 5.27 16.56 -37.68
CA ASP A 262 3.95 15.94 -37.60
C ASP A 262 3.75 15.25 -36.24
N CYS A 263 4.81 14.68 -35.66
CA CYS A 263 4.75 14.13 -34.30
C CYS A 263 6.10 14.15 -33.57
N LEU A 264 6.05 14.11 -32.24
CA LEU A 264 7.22 14.10 -31.36
C LEU A 264 7.25 12.82 -30.52
N LEU A 265 8.42 12.18 -30.44
CA LEU A 265 8.74 11.12 -29.47
C LEU A 265 9.57 11.73 -28.34
N ASP A 266 9.06 11.66 -27.12
CA ASP A 266 9.65 12.30 -25.93
C ASP A 266 9.49 11.41 -24.67
N GLU A 267 9.92 11.87 -23.51
CA GLU A 267 9.82 11.16 -22.24
C GLU A 267 8.96 11.89 -21.20
N PHE A 268 8.22 11.17 -20.36
CA PHE A 268 7.38 11.76 -19.31
C PHE A 268 8.17 12.39 -18.16
N TRP A 269 9.46 12.05 -18.01
CA TRP A 269 10.26 12.52 -16.89
C TRP A 269 11.02 13.82 -17.18
N ASN A 270 11.32 14.14 -18.44
CA ASN A 270 12.17 15.30 -18.71
C ASN A 270 11.56 16.56 -18.11
N GLY A 271 12.40 17.40 -17.52
CA GLY A 271 12.02 18.57 -16.74
C GLY A 271 11.45 19.70 -17.59
N HIS A 272 10.42 19.42 -18.39
CA HIS A 272 9.65 20.40 -19.14
C HIS A 272 9.10 21.43 -18.18
N ASP A 273 9.39 22.68 -18.47
CA ASP A 273 8.77 23.79 -17.77
C ASP A 273 7.30 23.94 -18.20
N ASP A 274 6.59 24.85 -17.56
CA ASP A 274 5.16 25.03 -17.86
C ASP A 274 4.92 25.54 -19.29
N GLN A 275 5.91 26.20 -19.92
CA GLN A 275 5.80 26.68 -21.30
C GLN A 275 5.97 25.53 -22.30
N ASP A 276 6.91 24.63 -22.07
CA ASP A 276 7.06 23.41 -22.88
C ASP A 276 5.79 22.56 -22.85
N ASN A 277 5.18 22.39 -21.66
CA ASN A 277 3.92 21.67 -21.51
C ASN A 277 2.78 22.33 -22.31
N LEU A 278 2.70 23.66 -22.30
CA LEU A 278 1.72 24.39 -23.12
C LEU A 278 1.96 24.21 -24.62
N ASN A 279 3.22 24.24 -25.07
CA ASN A 279 3.55 24.05 -26.48
C ASN A 279 3.16 22.64 -26.95
N LEU A 280 3.39 21.61 -26.13
CA LEU A 280 2.96 20.24 -26.43
C LEU A 280 1.43 20.12 -26.51
N ILE A 281 0.72 20.77 -25.59
CA ILE A 281 -0.75 20.84 -25.61
C ILE A 281 -1.23 21.48 -26.92
N ASP A 282 -0.74 22.67 -27.25
CA ASP A 282 -1.14 23.40 -28.46
C ASP A 282 -0.83 22.59 -29.71
N PHE A 283 0.35 21.95 -29.76
CA PHE A 283 0.77 21.08 -30.85
C PHE A 283 -0.23 19.94 -31.09
N MET A 284 -0.63 19.21 -30.05
CA MET A 284 -1.63 18.14 -30.17
C MET A 284 -3.00 18.67 -30.57
N LEU A 285 -3.45 19.77 -29.95
CA LEU A 285 -4.76 20.36 -30.27
C LEU A 285 -4.87 20.77 -31.75
N ASP A 286 -3.77 21.24 -32.34
CA ASP A 286 -3.68 21.66 -33.75
C ASP A 286 -3.49 20.49 -34.75
N GLY A 287 -3.24 19.26 -34.28
CA GLY A 287 -3.15 18.07 -35.11
C GLY A 287 -1.88 17.23 -34.95
N GLY A 288 -0.93 17.70 -34.15
CA GLY A 288 0.34 17.01 -33.91
C GLY A 288 0.19 15.72 -33.11
N GLY A 289 1.05 14.74 -33.38
CA GLY A 289 1.13 13.49 -32.65
C GLY A 289 2.14 13.53 -31.51
N LEU A 290 1.87 12.87 -30.38
CA LEU A 290 2.80 12.80 -29.26
C LEU A 290 2.96 11.36 -28.76
N ILE A 291 4.18 10.85 -28.68
CA ILE A 291 4.49 9.56 -28.06
C ILE A 291 5.42 9.82 -26.89
N MET A 292 5.05 9.34 -25.71
CA MET A 292 5.86 9.55 -24.51
C MET A 292 6.04 8.27 -23.71
N GLY A 293 7.21 8.11 -23.09
CA GLY A 293 7.46 7.01 -22.15
C GLY A 293 8.04 7.51 -20.83
N GLY A 294 7.68 6.86 -19.72
CA GLY A 294 8.30 7.16 -18.43
C GLY A 294 7.57 6.55 -17.25
N HIS A 295 8.31 6.37 -16.15
CA HIS A 295 7.80 5.73 -14.95
C HIS A 295 7.78 6.69 -13.75
N ALA A 296 6.61 6.84 -13.11
CA ALA A 296 6.43 7.69 -11.94
C ALA A 296 6.68 6.96 -10.61
N TRP A 297 6.68 5.61 -10.58
CA TRP A 297 6.92 4.86 -9.34
C TRP A 297 8.30 5.10 -8.74
N TYR A 298 9.34 5.26 -9.58
CA TYR A 298 10.67 5.61 -9.10
C TYR A 298 10.77 7.10 -8.78
N TRP A 299 10.04 7.94 -9.52
CA TRP A 299 9.93 9.38 -9.26
C TRP A 299 9.46 9.69 -7.85
N SER A 300 8.46 8.94 -7.40
CA SER A 300 7.83 9.11 -6.09
C SER A 300 8.72 8.72 -4.91
N TYR A 301 9.87 8.07 -5.15
CA TYR A 301 10.83 7.79 -4.07
C TYR A 301 11.51 9.05 -3.54
N SER A 302 11.62 10.09 -4.36
CA SER A 302 12.31 11.34 -4.00
C SER A 302 11.40 12.57 -4.08
N ASN A 303 10.16 12.41 -4.52
CA ASN A 303 9.23 13.52 -4.74
C ASN A 303 7.81 13.10 -4.32
N SER A 304 6.96 14.09 -4.04
CA SER A 304 5.57 13.88 -3.62
C SER A 304 4.59 14.50 -4.61
N ASP A 305 3.32 14.11 -4.48
CA ASP A 305 2.22 14.66 -5.28
C ASP A 305 2.40 14.44 -6.79
N VAL A 306 2.46 13.16 -7.17
CA VAL A 306 2.63 12.70 -8.55
C VAL A 306 1.59 13.28 -9.50
N SER A 307 0.37 13.54 -9.03
CA SER A 307 -0.71 14.07 -9.87
C SER A 307 -0.43 15.47 -10.40
N HIS A 308 0.27 16.33 -9.64
CA HIS A 308 0.55 17.71 -10.04
C HIS A 308 2.02 17.94 -10.44
N ASN A 309 2.95 17.18 -9.85
CA ASN A 309 4.38 17.46 -9.97
C ASN A 309 5.14 16.53 -10.94
N TYR A 310 4.60 15.34 -11.25
CA TYR A 310 5.21 14.50 -12.28
C TYR A 310 5.04 15.16 -13.66
N PRO A 311 6.11 15.39 -14.44
CA PRO A 311 6.01 16.21 -15.66
C PRO A 311 4.97 15.69 -16.66
N GLY A 312 4.91 14.38 -16.90
CA GLY A 312 3.89 13.76 -17.74
C GLY A 312 2.44 14.00 -17.28
N ASN A 313 2.20 14.20 -15.98
CA ASN A 313 0.85 14.44 -15.45
C ASN A 313 0.41 15.90 -15.56
N LYS A 314 1.32 16.84 -15.85
CA LYS A 314 0.96 18.26 -16.06
C LYS A 314 0.06 18.47 -17.28
N ILE A 315 0.15 17.58 -18.27
CA ILE A 315 -0.69 17.61 -19.48
C ILE A 315 -1.85 16.60 -19.43
N ALA A 316 -1.95 15.76 -18.38
CA ALA A 316 -2.91 14.67 -18.27
C ALA A 316 -4.38 15.12 -18.31
N LYS A 317 -4.69 16.32 -17.81
CA LYS A 317 -6.04 16.89 -17.88
C LYS A 317 -6.50 17.13 -19.32
N THR A 318 -5.57 17.41 -20.22
CA THR A 318 -5.84 17.63 -21.65
C THR A 318 -5.74 16.32 -22.42
N THR A 319 -4.70 15.52 -22.17
CA THR A 319 -4.43 14.30 -22.93
C THR A 319 -5.29 13.12 -22.51
N GLY A 320 -5.76 13.11 -21.27
CA GLY A 320 -6.49 11.99 -20.70
C GLY A 320 -5.61 10.81 -20.27
N LEU A 321 -4.28 10.92 -20.35
CA LEU A 321 -3.34 9.87 -19.93
C LEU A 321 -2.65 10.27 -18.63
N PHE A 322 -2.91 9.53 -17.56
CA PHE A 322 -2.37 9.77 -16.23
C PHE A 322 -1.36 8.68 -15.84
N VAL A 323 -0.14 9.05 -15.48
CA VAL A 323 0.91 8.12 -15.06
C VAL A 323 0.87 7.93 -13.54
N SER A 324 0.59 6.70 -13.11
CA SER A 324 0.48 6.33 -11.70
C SER A 324 1.84 6.03 -11.06
N HIS A 325 1.96 6.22 -9.76
CA HIS A 325 3.15 5.86 -8.99
C HIS A 325 3.23 4.37 -8.60
N ALA A 326 2.22 3.57 -8.98
CA ALA A 326 2.30 2.12 -8.87
C ALA A 326 3.26 1.54 -9.91
N TRP A 327 3.65 0.27 -9.75
CA TRP A 327 4.59 -0.40 -10.65
C TRP A 327 4.01 -1.71 -11.19
N GLY A 328 4.43 -2.08 -12.39
CA GLY A 328 4.07 -3.32 -13.06
C GLY A 328 5.27 -4.18 -13.46
N TYR A 329 5.00 -5.42 -13.82
CA TYR A 329 5.96 -6.29 -14.47
C TYR A 329 6.12 -5.92 -15.95
N ASN A 330 7.21 -6.42 -16.55
CA ASN A 330 7.62 -6.10 -17.90
C ASN A 330 7.04 -7.05 -18.97
N THR A 331 6.24 -8.02 -18.55
CA THR A 331 5.52 -8.91 -19.46
C THR A 331 4.16 -8.28 -19.78
N VAL A 332 3.97 -7.88 -21.03
CA VAL A 332 2.78 -7.14 -21.48
C VAL A 332 1.94 -8.01 -22.40
N ASP A 333 0.65 -8.12 -22.09
CA ASP A 333 -0.33 -8.87 -22.86
C ASP A 333 -1.05 -7.97 -23.88
N PHE A 334 -0.97 -8.37 -25.15
CA PHE A 334 -1.69 -7.77 -26.28
C PHE A 334 -2.59 -8.79 -27.00
N ARG A 335 -2.82 -9.98 -26.43
CA ARG A 335 -3.53 -11.08 -27.11
C ARG A 335 -5.03 -10.82 -27.28
N VAL A 336 -5.61 -9.96 -26.46
CA VAL A 336 -7.05 -9.70 -26.39
C VAL A 336 -7.26 -8.20 -26.51
N VAL A 337 -8.19 -7.79 -27.37
CA VAL A 337 -8.64 -6.40 -27.43
C VAL A 337 -9.25 -6.04 -26.07
N PRO A 338 -8.76 -4.97 -25.40
CA PRO A 338 -9.26 -4.60 -24.08
C PRO A 338 -10.77 -4.38 -24.08
N HIS A 339 -11.42 -4.80 -23.00
CA HIS A 339 -12.85 -4.62 -22.84
C HIS A 339 -13.20 -3.12 -22.75
N GLU A 340 -14.37 -2.70 -23.25
CA GLU A 340 -14.77 -1.29 -23.25
C GLU A 340 -14.71 -0.66 -21.85
N LEU A 341 -15.19 -1.39 -20.84
CA LEU A 341 -15.17 -0.95 -19.43
C LEU A 341 -13.77 -0.89 -18.80
N THR A 342 -12.70 -1.21 -19.54
CA THR A 342 -11.32 -0.87 -19.13
C THR A 342 -10.97 0.59 -19.42
N ARG A 343 -11.89 1.35 -20.04
CA ARG A 343 -11.87 2.81 -20.09
C ARG A 343 -12.54 3.36 -18.83
N PRO A 344 -11.83 4.12 -17.98
CA PRO A 344 -12.42 4.82 -16.83
C PRO A 344 -13.71 5.58 -17.14
N GLN A 345 -13.76 6.33 -18.25
CA GLN A 345 -14.98 7.07 -18.63
C GLN A 345 -16.18 6.14 -18.87
N ALA A 346 -16.00 5.07 -19.64
CA ALA A 346 -17.08 4.10 -19.91
C ALA A 346 -17.50 3.35 -18.64
N ALA A 347 -16.54 2.99 -17.77
CA ALA A 347 -16.83 2.40 -16.47
C ALA A 347 -17.66 3.35 -15.58
N ILE A 348 -17.32 4.63 -15.53
CA ILE A 348 -18.08 5.65 -14.78
C ILE A 348 -19.52 5.74 -15.30
N GLU A 349 -19.70 5.82 -16.61
CA GLU A 349 -21.03 5.90 -17.24
C GLU A 349 -21.86 4.65 -16.97
N ALA A 350 -21.24 3.47 -17.02
CA ALA A 350 -21.88 2.20 -16.71
C ALA A 350 -22.33 2.13 -15.24
N ILE A 351 -21.47 2.50 -14.28
CA ILE A 351 -21.80 2.57 -12.85
C ILE A 351 -22.96 3.54 -12.60
N ARG A 352 -22.94 4.70 -13.26
CA ARG A 352 -24.01 5.70 -13.17
C ARG A 352 -25.32 5.16 -13.73
N ALA A 353 -25.28 4.46 -14.87
CA ALA A 353 -26.46 3.87 -15.48
C ALA A 353 -27.08 2.75 -14.62
N ASP A 354 -26.26 1.92 -13.96
CA ASP A 354 -26.70 0.88 -13.01
C ASP A 354 -27.43 1.49 -11.81
N ARG A 355 -26.83 2.52 -11.20
CA ARG A 355 -27.30 3.09 -9.93
C ARG A 355 -28.41 4.13 -10.08
N ILE A 356 -28.39 4.92 -11.16
CA ILE A 356 -29.31 6.05 -11.36
C ILE A 356 -30.38 5.73 -12.41
N ASP A 357 -29.99 5.10 -13.53
CA ASP A 357 -30.87 4.90 -14.69
C ASP A 357 -31.57 3.53 -14.72
N ASN A 358 -31.41 2.72 -13.66
CA ASN A 358 -31.94 1.35 -13.53
C ASN A 358 -31.48 0.40 -14.67
N GLN A 359 -30.28 0.58 -15.20
CA GLN A 359 -29.68 -0.29 -16.21
C GLN A 359 -28.68 -1.25 -15.56
N THR A 360 -29.16 -2.37 -15.04
CA THR A 360 -28.33 -3.27 -14.23
C THR A 360 -27.13 -3.83 -15.00
N LEU A 361 -25.92 -3.64 -14.44
CA LEU A 361 -24.69 -4.22 -14.99
C LEU A 361 -24.66 -5.74 -14.75
N SER A 362 -24.06 -6.48 -15.69
CA SER A 362 -23.74 -7.88 -15.45
C SER A 362 -22.64 -7.99 -14.38
N VAL A 363 -22.58 -9.11 -13.65
CA VAL A 363 -21.54 -9.33 -12.62
C VAL A 363 -20.13 -9.27 -13.22
N GLU A 364 -19.96 -9.77 -14.45
CA GLU A 364 -18.68 -9.74 -15.17
C GLU A 364 -18.28 -8.31 -15.54
N ASP A 365 -19.21 -7.53 -16.11
CA ASP A 365 -18.99 -6.12 -16.45
C ASP A 365 -18.73 -5.25 -15.22
N ALA A 366 -19.48 -5.49 -14.14
CA ALA A 366 -19.32 -4.79 -12.88
C ALA A 366 -17.93 -5.04 -12.28
N ALA A 367 -17.41 -6.27 -12.37
CA ALA A 367 -16.07 -6.60 -11.90
C ALA A 367 -14.97 -5.92 -12.73
N ILE A 368 -15.15 -5.79 -14.05
CA ILE A 368 -14.22 -5.05 -14.92
C ILE A 368 -14.24 -3.55 -14.59
N ALA A 369 -15.43 -2.98 -14.43
CA ALA A 369 -15.61 -1.57 -14.04
C ALA A 369 -14.96 -1.30 -12.67
N ASP A 370 -15.17 -2.18 -11.70
CA ASP A 370 -14.56 -2.07 -10.37
C ASP A 370 -13.04 -2.13 -10.42
N ALA A 371 -12.46 -3.12 -11.10
CA ALA A 371 -11.01 -3.21 -11.25
C ALA A 371 -10.42 -1.94 -11.90
N THR A 372 -11.09 -1.43 -12.95
CA THR A 372 -10.67 -0.25 -13.69
C THR A 372 -10.68 1.00 -12.80
N LEU A 373 -11.79 1.26 -12.11
CA LEU A 373 -11.93 2.45 -11.28
C LEU A 373 -11.15 2.35 -9.95
N SER A 374 -10.99 1.14 -9.41
CA SER A 374 -10.13 0.88 -8.26
C SER A 374 -8.68 1.29 -8.52
N SER A 375 -8.17 1.04 -9.73
CA SER A 375 -6.80 1.45 -10.11
C SER A 375 -6.63 2.97 -10.23
N CYS A 376 -7.73 3.71 -10.42
CA CYS A 376 -7.72 5.17 -10.60
C CYS A 376 -7.99 5.93 -9.28
N THR A 377 -8.98 5.49 -8.50
CA THR A 377 -9.49 6.22 -7.32
C THR A 377 -8.44 6.42 -6.21
N GLY A 378 -7.43 5.55 -6.13
CA GLY A 378 -6.33 5.69 -5.17
C GLY A 378 -5.19 6.63 -5.59
N VAL A 379 -5.16 7.10 -6.84
CA VAL A 379 -3.99 7.83 -7.40
C VAL A 379 -4.35 9.09 -8.17
N VAL A 380 -5.56 9.19 -8.74
CA VAL A 380 -6.00 10.37 -9.50
C VAL A 380 -6.47 11.45 -8.52
N ALA A 381 -5.85 12.62 -8.58
CA ALA A 381 -6.19 13.74 -7.70
C ALA A 381 -7.63 14.23 -7.92
N LEU A 382 -8.23 14.76 -6.85
CA LEU A 382 -9.63 15.16 -6.78
C LEU A 382 -10.03 16.33 -7.69
N ASP A 383 -9.05 17.03 -8.26
CA ASP A 383 -9.19 18.18 -9.16
C ASP A 383 -9.23 17.77 -10.66
N PHE A 384 -9.23 16.47 -10.95
CA PHE A 384 -9.59 15.90 -12.25
C PHE A 384 -11.12 15.79 -12.35
N ASP A 385 -11.79 16.93 -12.53
CA ASP A 385 -13.25 17.06 -12.49
C ASP A 385 -13.99 16.14 -13.49
N GLY A 386 -13.39 15.86 -14.65
CA GLY A 386 -13.96 14.94 -15.64
C GLY A 386 -14.11 13.50 -15.11
N PHE A 387 -13.15 13.05 -14.29
CA PHE A 387 -13.17 11.73 -13.66
C PHE A 387 -14.03 11.74 -12.39
N TRP A 388 -13.83 12.72 -11.50
CA TRP A 388 -14.48 12.73 -10.18
C TRP A 388 -15.90 13.29 -10.17
N GLY A 389 -16.23 14.22 -11.06
CA GLY A 389 -17.53 14.89 -11.08
C GLY A 389 -18.72 13.93 -11.18
N PRO A 390 -18.77 13.03 -12.19
CA PRO A 390 -19.86 12.08 -12.33
C PRO A 390 -19.91 11.03 -11.20
N LEU A 391 -18.76 10.61 -10.68
CA LEU A 391 -18.68 9.68 -9.54
C LEU A 391 -19.25 10.32 -8.27
N ARG A 392 -18.90 11.59 -8.00
CA ARG A 392 -19.47 12.37 -6.90
C ARG A 392 -20.97 12.60 -7.06
N GLU A 393 -21.45 12.89 -8.28
CA GLU A 393 -22.89 12.96 -8.57
C GLU A 393 -23.57 11.65 -8.19
N THR A 394 -22.97 10.52 -8.56
CA THR A 394 -23.51 9.19 -8.29
C THR A 394 -23.64 8.94 -6.79
N VAL A 395 -22.58 9.13 -6.01
CA VAL A 395 -22.62 9.00 -4.54
C VAL A 395 -23.64 9.95 -3.91
N ASN A 396 -23.74 11.20 -4.39
CA ASN A 396 -24.72 12.16 -3.87
C ASN A 396 -26.17 11.74 -4.14
N VAL A 397 -26.44 11.09 -5.27
CA VAL A 397 -27.78 10.61 -5.64
C VAL A 397 -28.13 9.31 -4.92
N THR A 398 -27.19 8.36 -4.82
CA THR A 398 -27.42 7.05 -4.18
C THR A 398 -27.35 7.12 -2.65
N GLY A 399 -26.66 8.12 -2.11
CA GLY A 399 -26.26 8.15 -0.71
C GLY A 399 -24.96 7.40 -0.48
N TRP A 400 -24.39 7.64 0.72
CA TRP A 400 -23.16 7.01 1.19
C TRP A 400 -23.40 5.60 1.71
N THR A 401 -22.40 4.74 1.53
CA THR A 401 -22.41 3.33 1.94
C THR A 401 -22.29 3.23 3.47
N VAL A 402 -23.34 2.72 4.12
CA VAL A 402 -23.34 2.48 5.58
C VAL A 402 -22.91 1.04 5.85
N ILE A 403 -21.71 0.88 6.41
CA ILE A 403 -21.22 -0.44 6.83
C ILE A 403 -21.65 -0.67 8.27
N GLN A 404 -22.58 -1.60 8.46
CA GLN A 404 -23.09 -1.96 9.78
C GLN A 404 -21.99 -2.54 10.67
N TYR A 405 -21.93 -2.09 11.92
CA TYR A 405 -21.08 -2.69 12.93
C TYR A 405 -21.53 -4.13 13.23
N GLY A 406 -20.55 -5.03 13.38
CA GLY A 406 -20.78 -6.40 13.84
C GLY A 406 -19.53 -7.05 14.39
N THR A 407 -19.74 -8.09 15.19
CA THR A 407 -18.65 -8.98 15.63
C THR A 407 -18.19 -9.85 14.46
N LEU A 408 -16.93 -10.32 14.49
CA LEU A 408 -16.33 -11.18 13.44
C LEU A 408 -17.11 -12.47 13.11
N TRP A 409 -18.04 -12.89 13.96
CA TRP A 409 -18.83 -14.11 13.79
C TRP A 409 -20.22 -13.85 13.20
N GLN A 410 -20.61 -12.58 13.11
CA GLN A 410 -21.90 -12.18 12.56
C GLN A 410 -21.75 -11.93 11.06
N ASN A 411 -22.67 -12.50 10.27
CA ASN A 411 -22.77 -12.19 8.85
C ASN A 411 -23.51 -10.86 8.65
N VAL A 412 -22.86 -9.77 9.05
CA VAL A 412 -23.34 -8.37 8.91
C VAL A 412 -22.20 -7.51 8.41
N GLY A 413 -22.51 -6.37 7.80
CA GLY A 413 -21.53 -5.48 7.20
C GLY A 413 -21.55 -5.53 5.67
N HIS A 414 -20.40 -5.41 5.03
CA HIS A 414 -20.24 -5.31 3.58
C HIS A 414 -19.32 -6.39 3.04
N ASN A 415 -19.79 -7.20 2.07
CA ASN A 415 -19.01 -8.28 1.46
C ASN A 415 -18.40 -7.80 0.14
N LEU A 416 -17.07 -7.71 0.08
CA LEU A 416 -16.37 -7.36 -1.16
C LEU A 416 -16.56 -8.47 -2.21
N GLY A 417 -16.86 -8.07 -3.44
CA GLY A 417 -17.10 -8.91 -4.60
C GLY A 417 -18.55 -9.38 -4.77
N GLU A 418 -19.43 -9.18 -3.79
CA GLU A 418 -20.87 -9.52 -3.95
C GLU A 418 -21.61 -8.51 -4.84
N ASP A 419 -21.28 -7.22 -4.71
CA ASP A 419 -21.76 -6.14 -5.57
C ASP A 419 -20.56 -5.24 -5.96
N PRO A 420 -19.84 -5.56 -7.05
CA PRO A 420 -18.66 -4.80 -7.46
C PRO A 420 -18.94 -3.32 -7.70
N VAL A 421 -20.17 -2.95 -8.08
CA VAL A 421 -20.56 -1.55 -8.22
C VAL A 421 -20.59 -0.84 -6.86
N ALA A 422 -21.10 -1.51 -5.82
CA ALA A 422 -21.05 -0.98 -4.46
C ALA A 422 -19.60 -0.92 -3.93
N ASP A 423 -18.75 -1.88 -4.27
CA ASP A 423 -17.33 -1.84 -3.92
C ASP A 423 -16.62 -0.63 -4.54
N THR A 424 -16.91 -0.33 -5.80
CA THR A 424 -16.40 0.86 -6.49
C THR A 424 -16.87 2.14 -5.79
N LEU A 425 -18.16 2.26 -5.46
CA LEU A 425 -18.67 3.44 -4.77
C LEU A 425 -18.03 3.59 -3.38
N LEU A 426 -17.82 2.51 -2.65
CA LEU A 426 -17.11 2.54 -1.36
C LEU A 426 -15.67 3.07 -1.52
N ARG A 427 -14.96 2.74 -2.62
CA ARG A 427 -13.63 3.30 -2.91
C ARG A 427 -13.67 4.77 -3.26
N VAL A 428 -14.68 5.19 -4.03
CA VAL A 428 -14.93 6.62 -4.32
C VAL A 428 -15.15 7.38 -3.01
N GLU A 429 -16.03 6.88 -2.14
CA GLU A 429 -16.31 7.44 -0.83
C GLU A 429 -15.04 7.56 0.03
N ALA A 430 -14.21 6.51 0.07
CA ALA A 430 -12.92 6.55 0.76
C ALA A 430 -11.98 7.60 0.17
N ALA A 431 -11.84 7.68 -1.15
CA ALA A 431 -11.00 8.69 -1.79
C ALA A 431 -11.48 10.13 -1.50
N LEU A 432 -12.79 10.37 -1.49
CA LEU A 432 -13.37 11.67 -1.14
C LEU A 432 -13.08 12.03 0.32
N THR A 433 -13.33 11.11 1.26
CA THR A 433 -13.13 11.38 2.69
C THR A 433 -11.65 11.58 3.07
N GLN A 434 -10.74 10.97 2.32
CA GLN A 434 -9.29 11.11 2.51
C GLN A 434 -8.68 12.31 1.76
N GLY A 435 -9.25 12.71 0.61
CA GLY A 435 -8.68 13.74 -0.25
C GLY A 435 -9.27 15.15 -0.11
N LEU A 436 -10.54 15.30 0.30
CA LEU A 436 -11.21 16.61 0.34
C LEU A 436 -10.60 17.54 1.39
N ALA A 437 -10.60 18.86 1.15
CA ALA A 437 -10.21 19.83 2.17
C ALA A 437 -11.09 19.72 3.42
N ALA A 438 -10.59 20.11 4.59
CA ALA A 438 -11.33 19.97 5.86
C ALA A 438 -12.69 20.68 5.80
N SER A 439 -12.76 21.85 5.15
CA SER A 439 -13.98 22.64 4.95
C SER A 439 -15.02 22.01 4.02
N GLU A 440 -14.64 20.98 3.26
CA GLU A 440 -15.48 20.28 2.29
C GLU A 440 -15.86 18.87 2.75
N LEU A 441 -15.38 18.45 3.93
CA LEU A 441 -15.62 17.11 4.45
C LEU A 441 -17.10 16.86 4.73
N PRO A 442 -17.66 15.75 4.23
CA PRO A 442 -19.01 15.34 4.57
C PRO A 442 -19.06 14.72 5.97
N VAL A 443 -20.25 14.72 6.58
CA VAL A 443 -20.55 13.86 7.74
C VAL A 443 -20.87 12.47 7.20
N HIS A 444 -19.92 11.54 7.25
CA HIS A 444 -20.13 10.20 6.72
C HIS A 444 -21.07 9.41 7.63
N PRO A 445 -22.18 8.81 7.14
CA PRO A 445 -23.17 8.18 8.01
C PRO A 445 -22.66 6.97 8.80
N SER A 446 -21.68 6.21 8.29
CA SER A 446 -21.06 5.11 9.07
C SER A 446 -20.41 5.56 10.38
N HIS A 447 -20.16 6.85 10.63
CA HIS A 447 -19.69 7.31 11.94
C HIS A 447 -20.63 6.90 13.09
N VAL A 448 -21.92 6.69 12.81
CA VAL A 448 -22.91 6.21 13.79
C VAL A 448 -22.63 4.78 14.21
N GLU A 449 -22.27 3.94 13.24
CA GLU A 449 -21.93 2.53 13.45
C GLU A 449 -20.54 2.41 14.10
N PHE A 450 -19.55 3.08 13.52
CA PHE A 450 -18.17 3.14 14.03
C PHE A 450 -17.44 4.35 13.42
N PRO A 451 -16.75 5.20 14.21
CA PRO A 451 -16.33 5.00 15.60
C PRO A 451 -17.38 5.40 16.66
N GLY A 452 -18.52 5.97 16.29
CA GLY A 452 -19.62 6.34 17.19
C GLY A 452 -20.00 7.81 17.10
N GLU A 453 -21.23 8.13 17.52
CA GLU A 453 -21.77 9.48 17.43
C GLU A 453 -21.24 10.42 18.51
N VAL A 454 -20.99 11.67 18.12
CA VAL A 454 -20.87 12.79 19.05
C VAL A 454 -22.26 13.32 19.38
N PRO A 455 -22.65 13.43 20.66
CA PRO A 455 -23.95 13.98 21.03
C PRO A 455 -24.16 15.39 20.45
N ALA A 456 -25.33 15.64 19.84
CA ALA A 456 -25.64 16.92 19.20
C ALA A 456 -25.58 18.14 20.14
N ASN A 457 -25.70 17.92 21.45
CA ASN A 457 -25.58 18.94 22.50
C ASN A 457 -24.15 19.09 23.06
N ALA A 458 -23.17 18.33 22.58
CA ALA A 458 -21.78 18.43 23.01
C ALA A 458 -21.23 19.83 22.66
N THR A 459 -20.68 20.52 23.66
CA THR A 459 -20.14 21.87 23.44
C THR A 459 -18.83 21.81 22.67
N ARG A 460 -18.71 22.66 21.64
CA ARG A 460 -17.44 22.89 20.94
C ARG A 460 -16.59 23.88 21.73
N ILE A 461 -15.34 23.51 21.99
CA ILE A 461 -14.43 24.26 22.83
C ILE A 461 -13.16 24.66 22.07
N SER A 462 -12.44 25.60 22.66
CA SER A 462 -11.05 25.90 22.32
C SER A 462 -10.18 25.64 23.55
N ARG A 463 -9.06 24.94 23.37
CA ARG A 463 -8.14 24.59 24.46
C ARG A 463 -6.70 24.76 23.98
N THR A 464 -5.91 25.43 24.82
CA THR A 464 -4.46 25.47 24.69
C THR A 464 -3.83 24.40 25.59
N MET A 465 -2.82 23.68 25.10
CA MET A 465 -2.09 22.67 25.86
C MET A 465 -0.63 22.60 25.41
N SER A 466 0.25 22.21 26.34
CA SER A 466 1.67 21.96 26.08
C SER A 466 1.86 20.54 25.55
N ILE A 467 2.70 20.39 24.54
CA ILE A 467 3.09 19.13 23.90
C ILE A 467 4.61 18.96 24.06
N ASP A 468 5.03 17.77 24.49
CA ASP A 468 6.46 17.40 24.51
C ASP A 468 6.91 16.99 23.11
N GLY A 469 7.64 17.89 22.45
CA GLY A 469 8.23 17.67 21.13
C GLY A 469 9.52 16.86 21.14
N ASN A 470 10.06 16.47 22.30
CA ASN A 470 11.28 15.66 22.40
C ASN A 470 10.92 14.18 22.48
N GLN A 471 11.01 13.47 21.34
CA GLN A 471 10.64 12.07 21.28
C GLN A 471 11.76 11.26 20.66
N SER A 472 12.47 10.43 21.43
CA SER A 472 13.56 9.60 20.88
C SER A 472 13.04 8.45 20.01
N GLY A 473 11.81 8.00 20.26
CA GLY A 473 11.27 6.74 19.73
C GLY A 473 12.07 5.53 20.24
N LEU A 474 11.94 4.40 19.54
CA LEU A 474 12.73 3.19 19.78
C LEU A 474 13.82 3.02 18.71
N PRO A 475 14.90 2.29 18.99
CA PRO A 475 15.85 1.86 17.96
C PRO A 475 15.18 0.94 16.91
N SER A 476 15.56 1.07 15.64
CA SER A 476 14.93 0.34 14.52
C SER A 476 15.01 -1.18 14.59
N ASN A 477 15.87 -1.74 15.45
CA ASN A 477 15.98 -3.19 15.63
C ASN A 477 14.80 -3.79 16.42
N PHE A 478 13.94 -2.98 17.06
CA PHE A 478 12.66 -3.45 17.60
C PHE A 478 11.64 -3.60 16.46
N GLY A 479 11.77 -4.68 15.68
CA GLY A 479 11.18 -4.81 14.35
C GLY A 479 9.65 -4.72 14.31
N TYR A 480 8.96 -5.35 15.27
CA TYR A 480 7.49 -5.41 15.31
C TYR A 480 6.85 -4.22 16.04
N SER A 481 7.64 -3.47 16.81
CA SER A 481 7.18 -2.30 17.58
C SER A 481 6.83 -1.07 16.74
N GLN A 482 7.09 -1.13 15.43
CA GLN A 482 7.17 0.04 14.55
C GLN A 482 8.03 1.15 15.18
N ALA A 483 9.28 0.82 15.49
CA ALA A 483 10.14 1.58 16.39
C ALA A 483 10.28 3.09 16.10
N ARG A 484 10.18 3.46 14.81
CA ARG A 484 10.35 4.83 14.32
C ARG A 484 9.03 5.54 13.99
N SER A 485 7.89 4.95 14.29
CA SER A 485 6.58 5.60 14.14
C SER A 485 6.50 6.89 14.97
N HIS A 486 5.79 7.88 14.45
CA HIS A 486 5.52 9.12 15.18
C HIS A 486 4.81 8.83 16.50
N VAL A 487 5.33 9.41 17.58
CA VAL A 487 4.74 9.29 18.91
C VAL A 487 3.48 10.15 18.96
N ARG A 488 2.35 9.52 19.34
CA ARG A 488 1.04 10.16 19.37
C ARG A 488 0.82 10.86 20.72
N MET A 489 0.88 12.18 20.71
CA MET A 489 0.65 13.02 21.89
C MET A 489 -0.84 13.23 22.10
N THR A 490 -1.35 12.74 23.22
CA THR A 490 -2.77 12.79 23.60
C THR A 490 -3.21 14.22 23.92
N THR A 491 -4.30 14.68 23.30
CA THR A 491 -4.90 16.01 23.57
C THR A 491 -6.10 15.96 24.52
N GLY A 492 -6.76 14.80 24.64
CA GLY A 492 -8.07 14.67 25.30
C GLY A 492 -9.20 15.39 24.57
N LEU A 493 -9.03 15.62 23.27
CA LEU A 493 -10.00 16.28 22.40
C LEU A 493 -10.41 15.35 21.25
N TYR A 494 -11.60 15.60 20.72
CA TYR A 494 -12.23 14.82 19.67
C TYR A 494 -12.79 15.76 18.59
N ALA A 495 -12.50 15.49 17.33
CA ALA A 495 -13.11 16.19 16.19
C ALA A 495 -14.47 15.56 15.90
N ALA A 496 -15.53 16.38 15.87
CA ALA A 496 -16.82 15.88 15.47
C ALA A 496 -16.80 15.47 13.97
N PRO A 497 -17.56 14.43 13.57
CA PRO A 497 -17.59 13.96 12.19
C PRO A 497 -17.90 15.09 11.20
N GLY A 498 -17.09 15.22 10.15
CA GLY A 498 -17.25 16.22 9.09
C GLY A 498 -17.05 17.68 9.51
N GLU A 499 -16.74 17.97 10.77
CA GLU A 499 -16.52 19.35 11.23
C GLU A 499 -15.05 19.79 11.06
N VAL A 500 -14.87 21.07 10.74
CA VAL A 500 -13.56 21.71 10.71
C VAL A 500 -13.08 21.98 12.12
N VAL A 501 -11.87 21.52 12.43
CA VAL A 501 -11.12 21.85 13.64
C VAL A 501 -9.96 22.74 13.23
N THR A 502 -9.77 23.86 13.93
CA THR A 502 -8.62 24.73 13.70
C THR A 502 -7.52 24.38 14.71
N VAL A 503 -6.32 24.12 14.21
CA VAL A 503 -5.13 23.87 15.04
C VAL A 503 -4.11 24.95 14.77
N THR A 504 -3.70 25.66 15.83
CA THR A 504 -2.64 26.66 15.79
C THR A 504 -1.42 26.12 16.54
N LEU A 505 -0.27 26.12 15.87
CA LEU A 505 1.02 25.67 16.37
C LEU A 505 2.07 26.78 16.21
N PRO A 506 3.19 26.73 16.95
CA PRO A 506 4.29 27.67 16.75
C PRO A 506 4.99 27.47 15.40
N ALA A 507 5.54 28.55 14.85
CA ALA A 507 6.17 28.54 13.53
C ALA A 507 7.37 27.59 13.42
N GLU A 508 8.04 27.29 14.54
CA GLU A 508 9.15 26.32 14.61
C GLU A 508 8.74 24.85 14.39
N VAL A 509 7.44 24.53 14.41
CA VAL A 509 6.92 23.17 14.18
C VAL A 509 6.53 22.96 12.70
N VAL A 510 6.38 24.04 11.93
CA VAL A 510 6.03 23.97 10.51
C VAL A 510 7.12 23.24 9.73
N ASP A 511 6.72 22.29 8.87
CA ASP A 511 7.60 21.44 8.08
C ASP A 511 8.58 20.56 8.89
N SER A 512 8.35 20.40 10.21
CA SER A 512 9.21 19.57 11.07
C SER A 512 8.95 18.06 10.93
N GLY A 513 8.04 17.66 10.04
CA GLY A 513 7.51 16.29 9.97
C GLY A 513 6.42 15.97 11.00
N THR A 514 6.01 16.94 11.83
CA THR A 514 4.87 16.82 12.75
C THR A 514 3.56 16.81 11.97
N TYR A 515 2.58 16.03 12.43
CA TYR A 515 1.23 16.01 11.86
C TYR A 515 0.15 16.09 12.94
N VAL A 516 -1.05 16.52 12.55
CA VAL A 516 -2.28 16.34 13.32
C VAL A 516 -3.01 15.10 12.83
N LEU A 517 -3.30 14.16 13.73
CA LEU A 517 -4.06 12.95 13.42
C LEU A 517 -5.46 13.05 14.02
N VAL A 518 -6.47 12.76 13.21
CA VAL A 518 -7.88 12.68 13.63
C VAL A 518 -8.35 11.24 13.45
N GLY A 519 -8.57 10.55 14.57
CA GLY A 519 -8.84 9.11 14.63
C GLY A 519 -7.71 8.35 15.33
N ALA A 520 -8.05 7.29 16.06
CA ALA A 520 -7.07 6.52 16.83
C ALA A 520 -6.54 5.27 16.11
N HIS A 521 -7.27 4.71 15.16
CA HIS A 521 -6.92 3.44 14.52
C HIS A 521 -5.72 3.56 13.57
N SER A 522 -5.11 2.45 13.18
CA SER A 522 -4.06 2.40 12.14
C SER A 522 -4.47 1.59 10.91
N ASP A 523 -5.50 0.77 11.03
CA ASP A 523 -5.72 -0.33 10.11
C ASP A 523 -6.64 0.03 8.94
N SER A 524 -6.14 -0.28 7.75
CA SER A 524 -6.92 -0.35 6.51
C SER A 524 -7.53 -1.75 6.35
N LEU A 525 -8.82 -1.82 6.03
CA LEU A 525 -9.53 -3.10 5.86
C LEU A 525 -9.69 -3.55 4.40
N TRP A 526 -9.06 -2.87 3.45
CA TRP A 526 -9.15 -3.24 2.02
C TRP A 526 -8.64 -4.66 1.71
N GLY A 527 -7.86 -5.27 2.61
CA GLY A 527 -7.42 -6.67 2.51
C GLY A 527 -8.41 -7.72 3.04
N LYS A 528 -9.59 -7.31 3.55
CA LYS A 528 -10.62 -8.22 4.08
C LYS A 528 -11.67 -8.53 3.04
N SER A 529 -12.20 -9.75 3.05
CA SER A 529 -13.34 -10.12 2.20
C SER A 529 -14.69 -9.60 2.71
N GLN A 530 -14.80 -9.37 4.02
CA GLN A 530 -15.99 -8.81 4.67
C GLN A 530 -15.56 -7.69 5.60
N LEU A 531 -16.26 -6.56 5.51
CA LEU A 531 -16.02 -5.33 6.26
C LEU A 531 -17.10 -5.14 7.32
N HIS A 532 -16.71 -4.95 8.58
CA HIS A 532 -17.59 -4.64 9.72
C HIS A 532 -17.50 -3.18 10.17
N ARG A 533 -16.72 -2.37 9.47
CA ARG A 533 -16.69 -0.91 9.55
C ARG A 533 -16.13 -0.34 8.24
N HIS A 534 -16.22 0.97 8.05
CA HIS A 534 -15.60 1.63 6.90
C HIS A 534 -14.08 1.31 6.82
N PRO A 535 -13.51 1.03 5.63
CA PRO A 535 -12.12 0.55 5.52
C PRO A 535 -11.06 1.50 6.07
N GLN A 536 -11.26 2.80 5.88
CA GLN A 536 -10.37 3.86 6.34
C GLN A 536 -11.16 4.92 7.11
N ILE A 537 -10.83 5.11 8.38
CA ILE A 537 -11.57 5.99 9.30
C ILE A 537 -10.65 6.97 10.03
N VAL A 538 -9.37 7.01 9.65
CA VAL A 538 -8.37 7.91 10.21
C VAL A 538 -7.84 8.83 9.13
N ARG A 539 -7.38 10.02 9.53
CA ARG A 539 -6.78 10.98 8.61
C ARG A 539 -5.71 11.80 9.33
N TRP A 540 -4.56 11.95 8.69
CA TRP A 540 -3.47 12.81 9.15
C TRP A 540 -3.32 14.05 8.26
N TRP A 541 -2.84 15.12 8.86
CA TRP A 541 -2.61 16.41 8.24
C TRP A 541 -1.23 16.89 8.64
N TYR A 542 -0.27 16.93 7.70
CA TYR A 542 1.06 17.45 8.00
C TYR A 542 0.99 18.93 8.35
N VAL A 543 1.79 19.35 9.32
CA VAL A 543 1.85 20.76 9.73
C VAL A 543 2.75 21.53 8.76
N ASP A 544 2.11 22.20 7.80
CA ASP A 544 2.74 23.03 6.76
C ASP A 544 2.43 24.53 6.93
N GLU A 545 1.52 24.88 7.83
CA GLU A 545 1.18 26.26 8.23
C GLU A 545 1.05 26.39 9.76
N ASP A 546 1.22 27.60 10.29
CA ASP A 546 1.11 27.89 11.72
C ASP A 546 -0.34 27.78 12.25
N THR A 547 -1.33 27.97 11.38
CA THR A 547 -2.74 27.74 11.66
C THR A 547 -3.38 26.99 10.51
N MET A 548 -3.82 25.76 10.77
CA MET A 548 -4.38 24.87 9.75
C MET A 548 -5.79 24.41 10.10
N GLU A 549 -6.57 24.11 9.07
CA GLU A 549 -7.88 23.46 9.18
C GLU A 549 -7.72 21.95 8.98
N VAL A 550 -8.21 21.17 9.94
CA VAL A 550 -8.16 19.71 9.92
C VAL A 550 -9.56 19.14 10.16
N GLY A 551 -9.78 17.90 9.74
CA GLY A 551 -11.04 17.21 9.98
C GLY A 551 -10.99 15.74 9.59
N ASN A 552 -12.08 15.03 9.87
CA ASN A 552 -12.30 13.66 9.43
C ASN A 552 -13.81 13.43 9.27
N ALA A 553 -14.22 12.83 8.15
CA ALA A 553 -15.62 12.54 7.85
C ALA A 553 -16.29 11.62 8.89
N PHE A 554 -15.51 10.80 9.59
CA PHE A 554 -15.94 9.90 10.65
C PHE A 554 -15.76 10.46 12.06
N GLY A 555 -15.09 11.61 12.19
CA GLY A 555 -14.63 12.15 13.47
C GLY A 555 -13.50 11.32 14.08
N GLY A 556 -13.06 11.69 15.27
CA GLY A 556 -12.05 10.91 15.99
C GLY A 556 -11.31 11.69 17.06
N PRO A 557 -10.60 10.99 17.98
CA PRO A 557 -9.67 11.65 18.88
C PRO A 557 -8.58 12.40 18.11
N ILE A 558 -8.15 13.54 18.62
CA ILE A 558 -7.14 14.40 18.01
C ILE A 558 -5.79 14.14 18.67
N TYR A 559 -4.77 13.85 17.87
CA TYR A 559 -3.39 13.66 18.33
C TYR A 559 -2.45 14.60 17.60
N ILE A 560 -1.35 14.96 18.26
CA ILE A 560 -0.17 15.51 17.59
C ILE A 560 0.85 14.39 17.44
N GLY A 561 1.18 14.03 16.20
CA GLY A 561 2.20 13.04 15.88
C GLY A 561 3.56 13.71 15.83
N ILE A 562 4.46 13.34 16.74
CA ILE A 562 5.83 13.84 16.78
C ILE A 562 6.78 12.78 16.24
N GLN A 563 7.63 13.17 15.29
CA GLN A 563 8.56 12.24 14.65
C GLN A 563 9.54 11.63 15.67
N ALA A 564 9.83 10.34 15.53
CA ALA A 564 10.87 9.69 16.33
C ALA A 564 12.25 10.30 16.02
N GLY A 565 12.98 10.69 17.07
CA GLY A 565 14.23 11.46 17.02
C GLY A 565 14.05 12.98 17.13
N SER A 566 12.83 13.48 17.29
CA SER A 566 12.54 14.91 17.40
C SER A 566 13.17 15.54 18.65
N ILE A 567 13.62 16.80 18.51
CA ILE A 567 14.26 17.63 19.55
C ILE A 567 13.63 19.03 19.62
N LEU A 568 12.34 19.14 19.31
CA LEU A 568 11.63 20.42 19.19
C LEU A 568 11.46 21.17 20.52
N GLY A 569 11.65 20.49 21.66
CA GLY A 569 11.30 21.05 22.97
C GLY A 569 9.79 21.00 23.25
N ASP A 570 9.41 21.49 24.42
CA ASP A 570 8.00 21.66 24.77
C ASP A 570 7.43 22.87 24.02
N PHE A 571 6.23 22.72 23.46
CA PHE A 571 5.54 23.80 22.76
C PHE A 571 4.03 23.79 23.01
N ASP A 572 3.41 24.97 22.99
CA ASP A 572 1.97 25.12 23.17
C ASP A 572 1.24 25.04 21.84
N ILE A 573 0.16 24.26 21.79
CA ILE A 573 -0.79 24.25 20.69
C ILE A 573 -2.14 24.78 21.14
N THR A 574 -2.94 25.31 20.22
CA THR A 574 -4.36 25.63 20.46
C THR A 574 -5.24 24.88 19.47
N VAL A 575 -6.18 24.09 19.99
CA VAL A 575 -7.16 23.35 19.19
C VAL A 575 -8.53 23.96 19.42
N SER A 576 -9.21 24.38 18.36
CA SER A 576 -10.52 25.05 18.40
C SER A 576 -11.57 24.29 17.60
N ASN A 577 -12.84 24.43 18.03
CA ASN A 577 -13.98 23.66 17.52
C ASN A 577 -13.93 22.15 17.81
N ALA A 578 -13.28 21.75 18.91
CA ALA A 578 -13.20 20.36 19.33
C ALA A 578 -14.19 20.01 20.45
N VAL A 579 -14.42 18.73 20.66
CA VAL A 579 -15.24 18.15 21.74
C VAL A 579 -14.31 17.54 22.78
N LYS A 580 -14.69 17.60 24.07
CA LYS A 580 -13.91 16.93 25.12
C LYS A 580 -14.10 15.41 25.05
N ALA A 581 -12.99 14.68 25.15
CA ALA A 581 -12.98 13.23 25.28
C ALA A 581 -12.62 12.82 26.72
N PRO A 582 -13.23 11.75 27.28
CA PRO A 582 -12.80 11.23 28.56
C PRO A 582 -11.32 10.86 28.53
N ARG A 583 -10.55 11.44 29.45
CA ARG A 583 -9.11 11.22 29.58
C ARG A 583 -8.75 11.01 31.05
N TYR A 584 -8.05 9.92 31.33
CA TYR A 584 -7.36 9.70 32.60
C TYR A 584 -5.88 9.41 32.33
N ILE A 585 -4.99 10.21 32.92
CA ILE A 585 -3.55 9.94 32.92
C ILE A 585 -3.11 9.76 34.37
N HIS A 586 -2.54 8.58 34.66
CA HIS A 586 -2.01 8.21 35.96
C HIS A 586 -0.92 9.21 36.38
N GLY A 587 -0.92 9.63 37.65
CA GLY A 587 -0.03 10.67 38.18
C GLY A 587 -0.41 12.12 37.82
N GLU A 588 -1.17 12.36 36.75
CA GLU A 588 -1.61 13.71 36.35
C GLU A 588 -3.07 14.01 36.71
N THR A 589 -3.96 13.04 36.50
CA THR A 589 -5.41 13.22 36.63
C THR A 589 -5.88 12.89 38.03
N ASP A 590 -6.53 13.85 38.68
CA ASP A 590 -7.13 13.63 40.00
C ASP A 590 -8.35 12.69 39.89
N VAL A 591 -8.41 11.65 40.73
CA VAL A 591 -9.49 10.66 40.72
C VAL A 591 -10.85 11.29 41.02
N PHE A 592 -10.91 12.30 41.89
CA PHE A 592 -12.17 13.00 42.15
C PHE A 592 -12.63 13.77 40.90
N GLN A 593 -11.73 14.42 40.17
CA GLN A 593 -12.04 15.03 38.87
C GLN A 593 -12.48 14.01 37.82
N TRP A 594 -11.81 12.86 37.75
CA TRP A 594 -12.22 11.75 36.89
C TRP A 594 -13.67 11.34 37.15
N LEU A 595 -13.98 11.02 38.42
CA LEU A 595 -15.29 10.55 38.84
C LEU A 595 -16.41 11.57 38.64
N GLN A 596 -16.11 12.86 38.81
CA GLN A 596 -17.14 13.90 38.78
C GLN A 596 -17.30 14.58 37.42
N GLN A 597 -16.27 14.54 36.56
CA GLN A 597 -16.22 15.36 35.34
C GLN A 597 -15.70 14.57 34.13
N TYR A 598 -14.44 14.14 34.13
CA TYR A 598 -13.79 13.70 32.89
C TYR A 598 -14.37 12.40 32.32
N ARG A 599 -14.76 11.43 33.16
CA ARG A 599 -15.44 10.22 32.68
C ARG A 599 -16.77 10.51 31.97
N HIS A 600 -17.36 11.68 32.20
CA HIS A 600 -18.64 12.11 31.63
C HIS A 600 -18.49 13.01 30.41
N ASP A 601 -17.27 13.33 29.97
CA ASP A 601 -17.05 14.09 28.74
C ASP A 601 -17.69 13.37 27.53
N PRO A 602 -18.27 14.09 26.55
CA PRO A 602 -19.28 13.53 25.66
C PRO A 602 -18.76 12.73 24.46
N ALA A 603 -17.45 12.72 24.18
CA ALA A 603 -16.93 11.99 23.03
C ALA A 603 -17.23 10.47 23.12
N PRO A 604 -17.31 9.77 21.97
CA PRO A 604 -17.53 8.32 21.93
C PRO A 604 -16.29 7.50 22.29
N TRP A 605 -15.10 8.08 22.27
CA TRP A 605 -13.82 7.42 22.57
C TRP A 605 -13.06 8.11 23.70
N ALA A 606 -12.30 7.31 24.44
CA ALA A 606 -11.60 7.72 25.63
C ALA A 606 -10.16 7.19 25.64
N GLU A 607 -9.32 7.85 26.44
CA GLU A 607 -7.96 7.38 26.73
C GLU A 607 -7.76 7.25 28.24
N ILE A 608 -7.24 6.09 28.64
CA ILE A 608 -6.77 5.82 29.99
C ILE A 608 -5.34 5.32 29.92
N GLY A 609 -4.42 5.94 30.66
CA GLY A 609 -3.01 5.57 30.55
C GLY A 609 -2.11 6.15 31.63
N SER A 610 -0.82 5.92 31.46
CA SER A 610 0.31 6.36 32.28
C SER A 610 1.44 6.85 31.35
N ASP A 611 2.66 7.04 31.90
CA ASP A 611 3.86 7.26 31.11
C ASP A 611 4.41 5.99 30.45
N GLN A 612 3.92 4.80 30.84
CA GLN A 612 4.33 3.52 30.27
C GLN A 612 3.32 2.94 29.27
N PHE A 613 2.02 3.11 29.53
CA PHE A 613 0.99 2.46 28.71
C PHE A 613 -0.28 3.30 28.55
N ILE A 614 -0.83 3.35 27.33
CA ILE A 614 -2.08 4.06 27.04
C ILE A 614 -3.06 3.14 26.31
N LEU A 615 -4.26 2.99 26.86
CA LEU A 615 -5.39 2.29 26.27
C LEU A 615 -6.34 3.30 25.63
N THR A 616 -6.62 3.14 24.33
CA THR A 616 -7.63 3.93 23.61
C THR A 616 -8.86 3.07 23.34
N VAL A 617 -9.97 3.38 24.01
CA VAL A 617 -11.14 2.50 24.11
C VAL A 617 -12.46 3.26 23.87
N PRO A 618 -13.55 2.57 23.52
CA PRO A 618 -14.88 3.18 23.52
C PRO A 618 -15.23 3.74 24.91
N SER A 619 -15.72 4.97 24.97
CA SER A 619 -15.98 5.68 26.22
C SER A 619 -16.98 4.96 27.12
N HIS A 620 -17.91 4.19 26.55
CA HIS A 620 -18.93 3.49 27.33
C HIS A 620 -18.35 2.36 28.20
N GLU A 621 -17.19 1.81 27.84
CA GLU A 621 -16.52 0.74 28.60
C GLU A 621 -15.85 1.26 29.88
N ILE A 622 -15.40 2.52 29.87
CA ILE A 622 -14.65 3.14 30.98
C ILE A 622 -15.45 4.19 31.74
N ARG A 623 -16.64 4.55 31.24
CA ARG A 623 -17.57 5.46 31.90
C ARG A 623 -18.03 5.00 33.27
N ASP A 624 -17.87 3.71 33.59
CA ASP A 624 -18.20 3.13 34.90
C ASP A 624 -16.97 2.70 35.72
N LEU A 625 -15.77 3.07 35.28
CA LEU A 625 -14.52 2.78 35.98
C LEU A 625 -14.34 3.72 37.18
N ASP A 626 -14.62 3.21 38.38
CA ASP A 626 -14.54 3.99 39.62
C ASP A 626 -13.11 4.17 40.14
N ASN A 627 -12.20 3.23 39.87
CA ASN A 627 -10.81 3.29 40.31
C ASN A 627 -9.82 3.07 39.16
N PRO A 628 -9.55 4.11 38.36
CA PRO A 628 -8.56 4.04 37.28
C PRO A 628 -7.10 4.02 37.80
N GLN A 629 -6.85 4.32 39.09
CA GLN A 629 -5.52 4.23 39.68
C GLN A 629 -5.08 2.77 39.75
N ASP A 630 -5.85 1.91 40.40
CA ASP A 630 -5.51 0.49 40.55
C ASP A 630 -5.31 -0.20 39.20
N LEU A 631 -6.11 0.15 38.19
CA LEU A 631 -5.96 -0.39 36.84
C LEU A 631 -4.61 0.01 36.22
N MET A 632 -4.26 1.30 36.29
CA MET A 632 -3.00 1.76 35.71
C MET A 632 -1.78 1.35 36.53
N ASP A 633 -1.88 1.26 37.85
CA ASP A 633 -0.81 0.69 38.70
C ASP A 633 -0.51 -0.77 38.30
N TRP A 634 -1.56 -1.54 38.00
CA TRP A 634 -1.41 -2.92 37.55
C TRP A 634 -0.77 -3.00 36.15
N TRP A 635 -1.19 -2.15 35.20
CA TRP A 635 -0.59 -2.11 33.86
C TRP A 635 0.86 -1.60 33.88
N ASP A 636 1.18 -0.61 34.71
CA ASP A 636 2.55 -0.11 34.88
C ASP A 636 3.44 -1.19 35.49
N GLN A 637 2.91 -1.97 36.44
CA GLN A 637 3.63 -3.15 36.93
C GLN A 637 3.88 -4.18 35.82
N ALA A 638 2.87 -4.49 34.99
CA ALA A 638 3.00 -5.44 33.90
C ALA A 638 4.05 -5.00 32.86
N LEU A 639 3.96 -3.77 32.36
CA LEU A 639 4.92 -3.23 31.39
C LEU A 639 6.31 -3.07 32.01
N GLY A 640 6.41 -2.66 33.27
CA GLY A 640 7.67 -2.63 34.02
C GLY A 640 8.35 -4.01 34.04
N MET A 641 7.60 -5.06 34.34
CA MET A 641 8.08 -6.45 34.32
C MET A 641 8.52 -6.89 32.91
N GLU A 642 7.80 -6.51 31.85
CA GLU A 642 8.24 -6.80 30.47
C GLU A 642 9.53 -6.06 30.10
N HIS A 643 9.64 -4.75 30.39
CA HIS A 643 10.86 -3.99 30.13
C HIS A 643 12.07 -4.60 30.84
N GLU A 644 11.89 -5.06 32.09
CA GLU A 644 12.92 -5.74 32.86
C GLU A 644 13.28 -7.10 32.26
N LEU A 645 12.29 -7.90 31.85
CA LEU A 645 12.50 -9.22 31.25
C LEU A 645 13.35 -9.17 29.97
N TYR A 646 13.08 -8.21 29.08
CA TYR A 646 13.88 -8.06 27.85
C TYR A 646 15.18 -7.27 28.09
N GLY A 647 15.29 -6.55 29.21
CA GLY A 647 16.53 -5.92 29.67
C GLY A 647 16.86 -4.56 29.05
N TYR A 648 15.97 -4.00 28.21
CA TYR A 648 16.17 -2.67 27.62
C TYR A 648 15.57 -1.58 28.51
N THR A 649 16.35 -1.12 29.49
CA THR A 649 15.91 -0.09 30.45
C THR A 649 16.86 1.12 30.48
N PRO A 650 16.35 2.36 30.63
CA PRO A 650 14.93 2.73 30.69
C PRO A 650 14.24 2.62 29.31
N TRP A 651 12.97 2.21 29.29
CA TRP A 651 12.17 2.17 28.08
C TRP A 651 11.73 3.60 27.68
N PRO A 652 12.08 4.09 26.48
CA PRO A 652 11.99 5.52 26.19
C PRO A 652 10.69 5.96 25.51
N ARG A 653 9.79 5.04 25.17
CA ARG A 653 8.55 5.33 24.43
C ARG A 653 7.37 4.69 25.14
N VAL A 654 6.35 5.48 25.46
CA VAL A 654 5.06 4.94 25.96
C VAL A 654 4.48 3.94 24.95
N GLU A 655 4.02 2.79 25.42
CA GLU A 655 3.33 1.81 24.59
C GLU A 655 1.83 2.12 24.51
N ARG A 656 1.16 1.73 23.41
CA ARG A 656 -0.22 2.16 23.15
C ARG A 656 -1.07 1.07 22.52
N ALA A 657 -2.24 0.83 23.10
CA ALA A 657 -3.32 0.03 22.55
C ALA A 657 -4.37 0.90 21.85
N VAL A 658 -4.85 0.44 20.72
CA VAL A 658 -6.11 0.94 20.14
C VAL A 658 -7.01 -0.25 19.81
N PHE A 659 -8.23 -0.20 20.31
CA PHE A 659 -9.21 -1.22 20.06
C PHE A 659 -10.04 -0.88 18.84
N ASP A 660 -10.48 -1.89 18.09
CA ASP A 660 -11.20 -1.71 16.84
C ASP A 660 -12.33 -2.73 16.70
N ALA A 661 -13.40 -2.38 15.99
CA ALA A 661 -14.45 -3.31 15.56
C ALA A 661 -13.88 -4.43 14.67
N GLN A 662 -12.87 -4.11 13.87
CA GLN A 662 -12.19 -5.06 12.99
C GLN A 662 -10.78 -4.57 12.69
N ILE A 663 -9.80 -5.47 12.80
CA ILE A 663 -8.38 -5.21 12.51
C ILE A 663 -7.92 -5.97 11.26
N SER A 664 -6.81 -5.54 10.66
CA SER A 664 -6.24 -6.02 9.41
C SER A 664 -5.79 -7.48 9.46
N ALA A 665 -5.32 -7.97 10.61
CA ALA A 665 -4.88 -9.34 10.81
C ALA A 665 -5.14 -9.82 12.25
N GLY A 666 -5.44 -11.11 12.40
CA GLY A 666 -5.56 -11.76 13.72
C GLY A 666 -6.70 -11.26 14.61
N TRP A 667 -6.57 -11.53 15.91
CA TRP A 667 -7.43 -11.02 16.98
C TRP A 667 -6.83 -9.77 17.65
N MET A 668 -5.50 -9.74 17.69
CA MET A 668 -4.65 -8.60 18.04
C MET A 668 -3.42 -8.67 17.12
N HIS A 669 -2.72 -7.55 16.95
CA HIS A 669 -1.38 -7.54 16.37
C HIS A 669 -0.53 -6.39 16.92
N SER A 670 0.78 -6.65 17.03
CA SER A 670 1.82 -5.71 17.45
C SER A 670 1.98 -4.49 16.53
N GLY A 671 2.66 -3.47 17.04
CA GLY A 671 2.88 -2.19 16.36
C GLY A 671 2.82 -0.98 17.29
N TYR A 672 2.77 0.21 16.69
CA TYR A 672 2.51 1.45 17.43
C TYR A 672 1.44 2.31 16.72
N PRO A 673 0.19 2.28 17.21
CA PRO A 673 -0.31 1.48 18.32
C PRO A 673 -0.31 -0.01 18.00
N PHE A 674 -0.28 -0.86 19.01
CA PHE A 674 -0.75 -2.24 18.82
C PHE A 674 -2.28 -2.20 18.72
N MET A 675 -2.83 -3.07 17.88
CA MET A 675 -4.25 -3.09 17.57
C MET A 675 -4.91 -4.34 18.16
N ALA A 676 -6.11 -4.19 18.70
CA ALA A 676 -6.86 -5.30 19.28
C ALA A 676 -8.36 -5.20 18.96
N HIS A 677 -9.07 -6.32 18.99
CA HIS A 677 -10.53 -6.29 18.83
C HIS A 677 -11.22 -5.71 20.06
N ASP A 678 -12.18 -4.81 19.85
CA ASP A 678 -13.00 -4.15 20.89
C ASP A 678 -13.70 -5.10 21.87
N LEU A 679 -13.98 -6.34 21.48
CA LEU A 679 -14.51 -7.40 22.34
C LEU A 679 -13.60 -7.74 23.53
N SER A 680 -12.32 -7.38 23.46
CA SER A 680 -11.36 -7.60 24.55
C SER A 680 -11.41 -6.47 25.61
N VAL A 681 -12.01 -5.32 25.29
CA VAL A 681 -11.94 -4.11 26.14
C VAL A 681 -12.48 -4.37 27.54
N ALA A 682 -13.68 -4.98 27.64
CA ALA A 682 -14.34 -5.20 28.93
C ALA A 682 -13.49 -6.02 29.93
N GLY A 683 -12.62 -6.91 29.43
CA GLY A 683 -11.63 -7.63 30.23
C GLY A 683 -10.43 -6.76 30.58
N VAL A 684 -9.83 -6.14 29.57
CA VAL A 684 -8.60 -5.33 29.67
C VAL A 684 -8.73 -4.12 30.61
N VAL A 685 -9.90 -3.48 30.67
CA VAL A 685 -10.13 -2.33 31.57
C VAL A 685 -10.62 -2.74 32.97
N ASN A 686 -10.75 -4.03 33.24
CA ASN A 686 -11.22 -4.56 34.52
C ASN A 686 -10.04 -5.14 35.31
N VAL A 687 -9.50 -4.36 36.25
CA VAL A 687 -8.34 -4.76 37.06
C VAL A 687 -8.55 -6.06 37.83
N SER A 688 -9.77 -6.31 38.33
CA SER A 688 -10.08 -7.57 39.03
C SER A 688 -10.03 -8.76 38.08
N TYR A 689 -10.56 -8.61 36.85
CA TYR A 689 -10.47 -9.64 35.83
C TYR A 689 -9.03 -9.90 35.42
N MET A 690 -8.26 -8.84 35.12
CA MET A 690 -6.85 -8.95 34.73
C MET A 690 -5.99 -9.57 35.83
N SER A 691 -6.25 -9.24 37.09
CA SER A 691 -5.53 -9.82 38.23
C SER A 691 -5.85 -11.31 38.46
N GLU A 692 -7.06 -11.76 38.10
CA GLU A 692 -7.49 -13.16 38.30
C GLU A 692 -7.19 -14.05 37.07
N ASN A 693 -7.21 -13.49 35.86
CA ASN A 693 -7.19 -14.26 34.61
C ASN A 693 -6.05 -13.87 33.67
N GLY A 694 -5.52 -12.64 33.76
CA GLY A 694 -4.61 -12.08 32.77
C GLY A 694 -5.22 -11.99 31.37
N ASP A 695 -4.37 -11.63 30.40
CA ASP A 695 -4.71 -11.73 28.97
C ASP A 695 -3.45 -12.11 28.19
N TRP A 696 -3.34 -13.40 27.83
CA TRP A 696 -2.20 -13.92 27.08
C TRP A 696 -1.97 -13.15 25.78
N GLY A 697 -3.04 -12.76 25.08
CA GLY A 697 -2.97 -12.08 23.79
C GLY A 697 -2.34 -10.70 23.93
N MET A 698 -2.80 -9.93 24.92
CA MET A 698 -2.22 -8.60 25.20
C MET A 698 -0.72 -8.69 25.50
N PHE A 699 -0.32 -9.62 26.38
CA PHE A 699 1.10 -9.82 26.73
C PHE A 699 1.92 -10.33 25.55
N HIS A 700 1.33 -11.14 24.69
CA HIS A 700 1.99 -11.67 23.49
C HIS A 700 2.31 -10.56 22.49
N GLU A 701 1.35 -9.67 22.21
CA GLU A 701 1.57 -8.55 21.28
C GLU A 701 2.52 -7.49 21.85
N LEU A 702 2.47 -7.22 23.15
CA LEU A 702 3.46 -6.36 23.80
C LEU A 702 4.83 -7.03 23.78
N GLY A 703 4.92 -8.35 24.00
CA GLY A 703 6.14 -9.13 23.82
C GLY A 703 6.76 -8.97 22.43
N HIS A 704 5.94 -8.94 21.36
CA HIS A 704 6.43 -8.63 20.02
C HIS A 704 7.05 -7.24 19.92
N ASN A 705 6.47 -6.21 20.57
CA ASN A 705 7.04 -4.87 20.61
C ASN A 705 8.42 -4.83 21.33
N HIS A 706 8.70 -5.79 22.22
CA HIS A 706 9.97 -5.90 22.93
C HIS A 706 11.03 -6.79 22.24
N GLN A 707 10.67 -7.46 21.15
CA GLN A 707 11.64 -8.28 20.41
C GLN A 707 12.68 -7.44 19.68
N TRP A 708 13.95 -7.70 20.01
CA TRP A 708 15.09 -7.16 19.29
C TRP A 708 15.50 -8.12 18.18
N MET A 709 15.32 -7.73 16.91
CA MET A 709 15.49 -8.62 15.77
C MET A 709 16.85 -9.35 15.74
N PRO A 710 17.99 -8.71 16.05
CA PRO A 710 19.27 -9.41 16.16
C PRO A 710 19.34 -10.55 17.18
N SER A 711 18.47 -10.58 18.20
CA SER A 711 18.38 -11.66 19.18
C SER A 711 17.22 -12.61 18.93
N THR A 712 16.38 -12.35 17.92
CA THR A 712 15.28 -13.22 17.54
C THR A 712 15.78 -14.29 16.57
N LEU A 713 15.90 -15.52 17.05
CA LEU A 713 16.43 -16.63 16.25
C LEU A 713 15.54 -16.98 15.05
N PRO A 714 16.09 -17.58 13.98
CA PRO A 714 15.32 -18.03 12.83
C PRO A 714 14.16 -18.92 13.24
N GLY A 715 12.95 -18.60 12.76
CA GLY A 715 11.73 -19.35 13.07
C GLY A 715 11.15 -19.12 14.47
N THR A 716 11.70 -18.17 15.25
CA THR A 716 11.30 -17.93 16.66
C THR A 716 10.61 -16.59 16.90
N THR A 717 10.18 -15.88 15.84
CA THR A 717 9.39 -14.64 15.95
C THR A 717 8.21 -14.79 16.90
N GLU A 718 7.37 -15.81 16.69
CA GLU A 718 6.20 -16.10 17.52
C GLU A 718 6.56 -16.77 18.86
N THR A 719 7.84 -17.06 19.10
CA THR A 719 8.32 -17.73 20.31
C THR A 719 8.86 -16.72 21.31
N GLY A 720 9.77 -15.83 20.89
CA GLY A 720 10.41 -14.88 21.79
C GLY A 720 9.46 -13.85 22.40
N CYS A 721 8.35 -13.54 21.73
CA CYS A 721 7.29 -12.68 22.28
C CYS A 721 6.54 -13.34 23.46
N ASN A 722 6.44 -14.67 23.47
CA ASN A 722 5.76 -15.41 24.54
C ASN A 722 6.56 -15.43 25.85
N PHE A 723 7.78 -14.88 25.90
CA PHE A 723 8.49 -14.70 27.18
C PHE A 723 7.67 -13.77 28.10
N ALA A 724 7.18 -12.65 27.58
CA ALA A 724 6.27 -11.75 28.29
C ALA A 724 5.00 -12.48 28.76
N SER A 725 4.33 -13.20 27.85
CA SER A 725 3.10 -13.92 28.17
C SER A 725 3.29 -14.94 29.30
N VAL A 726 4.33 -15.76 29.25
CA VAL A 726 4.60 -16.74 30.31
C VAL A 726 4.96 -16.02 31.61
N TYR A 727 5.88 -15.05 31.56
CA TYR A 727 6.36 -14.35 32.75
C TYR A 727 5.24 -13.63 33.49
N LEU A 728 4.40 -12.86 32.79
CA LEU A 728 3.31 -12.13 33.41
C LEU A 728 2.20 -13.06 33.91
N MET A 729 1.86 -14.12 33.17
CA MET A 729 0.83 -15.07 33.64
C MET A 729 1.27 -15.77 34.92
N GLU A 730 2.52 -16.22 34.99
CA GLU A 730 3.03 -16.95 36.17
C GLU A 730 3.31 -16.02 37.36
N ASP A 731 4.02 -14.91 37.15
CA ASP A 731 4.59 -14.12 38.24
C ASP A 731 3.70 -12.93 38.64
N LEU A 732 2.98 -12.33 37.69
CA LEU A 732 2.05 -11.22 37.99
C LEU A 732 0.64 -11.73 38.31
N VAL A 733 0.10 -12.65 37.49
CA VAL A 733 -1.29 -13.14 37.64
C VAL A 733 -1.36 -14.36 38.58
N GLY A 734 -0.35 -15.23 38.57
CA GLY A 734 -0.30 -16.43 39.42
C GLY A 734 -0.99 -17.66 38.80
N VAL A 735 -1.04 -17.76 37.47
CA VAL A 735 -1.64 -18.88 36.71
C VAL A 735 -0.73 -19.35 35.57
N GLU A 736 -0.87 -20.59 35.12
CA GLU A 736 -0.04 -21.13 34.00
C GLU A 736 -0.37 -20.48 32.64
N GLY A 737 -1.60 -19.96 32.47
CA GLY A 737 -2.03 -19.31 31.23
C GLY A 737 -2.41 -20.25 30.10
N HIS A 738 -1.69 -20.22 28.97
CA HIS A 738 -2.10 -20.89 27.73
C HIS A 738 -1.92 -22.41 27.80
N GLY A 739 -2.89 -23.18 27.27
CA GLY A 739 -2.86 -24.64 27.37
C GLY A 739 -1.64 -25.33 26.73
N ALA A 740 -0.93 -24.66 25.81
CA ALA A 740 0.29 -25.20 25.20
C ALA A 740 1.50 -25.26 26.14
N VAL A 741 1.47 -24.52 27.26
CA VAL A 741 2.51 -24.58 28.31
C VAL A 741 2.17 -25.57 29.43
N ASP A 742 1.03 -26.27 29.34
CA ASP A 742 0.69 -27.37 30.25
C ASP A 742 1.81 -28.44 30.24
N PRO A 743 2.31 -28.87 31.42
CA PRO A 743 3.44 -29.80 31.49
C PRO A 743 3.23 -31.14 30.76
N VAL A 744 2.00 -31.66 30.71
CA VAL A 744 1.70 -32.93 30.03
C VAL A 744 1.74 -32.75 28.52
N GLN A 745 1.16 -31.65 28.02
CA GLN A 745 1.21 -31.31 26.60
C GLN A 745 2.63 -31.03 26.13
N ARG A 746 3.42 -30.29 26.93
CA ARG A 746 4.85 -30.05 26.67
C ARG A 746 5.62 -31.36 26.58
N ALA A 747 5.53 -32.22 27.59
CA ALA A 747 6.20 -33.53 27.60
C ALA A 747 5.82 -34.40 26.39
N SER A 748 4.54 -34.43 26.00
CA SER A 748 4.10 -35.16 24.82
C SER A 748 4.68 -34.57 23.51
N ARG A 749 4.71 -33.24 23.41
CA ARG A 749 5.16 -32.51 22.22
C ARG A 749 6.68 -32.66 22.04
N MET A 750 7.45 -32.49 23.11
CA MET A 750 8.89 -32.70 23.11
C MET A 750 9.25 -34.12 22.70
N ARG A 751 8.58 -35.14 23.26
CA ARG A 751 8.81 -36.55 22.88
C ARG A 751 8.61 -36.77 21.38
N ALA A 752 7.51 -36.26 20.82
CA ALA A 752 7.26 -36.37 19.39
C ALA A 752 8.33 -35.69 18.53
N TYR A 753 8.88 -34.56 18.99
CA TYR A 753 9.96 -33.85 18.29
C TYR A 753 11.29 -34.63 18.31
N PHE A 754 11.68 -35.16 19.46
CA PHE A 754 12.90 -35.97 19.58
C PHE A 754 12.78 -37.31 18.85
N ASP A 755 11.59 -37.94 18.85
CA ASP A 755 11.30 -39.14 18.05
C ASP A 755 11.41 -38.89 16.53
N ASP A 756 11.24 -37.63 16.09
CA ASP A 756 11.47 -37.18 14.70
C ASP A 756 12.96 -36.85 14.42
N GLY A 757 13.87 -37.21 15.33
CA GLY A 757 15.30 -37.05 15.15
C GLY A 757 15.80 -35.61 15.35
N SER A 758 15.08 -34.79 16.14
CA SER A 758 15.46 -33.41 16.45
C SER A 758 15.54 -32.49 15.22
N ASN A 759 14.62 -32.69 14.27
CA ASN A 759 14.59 -31.93 13.03
C ASN A 759 14.10 -30.50 13.24
N ILE A 760 15.05 -29.56 13.38
CA ILE A 760 14.78 -28.12 13.60
C ILE A 760 13.87 -27.49 12.55
N SER A 761 13.84 -28.03 11.33
CA SER A 761 12.95 -27.53 10.25
C SER A 761 11.46 -27.72 10.57
N ASN A 762 11.13 -28.61 11.52
CA ASN A 762 9.77 -28.92 11.97
C ASN A 762 9.40 -28.15 13.25
N TRP A 763 10.16 -27.13 13.63
CA TRP A 763 9.80 -26.30 14.79
C TRP A 763 8.41 -25.69 14.65
N SER A 764 7.63 -25.88 15.70
CA SER A 764 6.47 -25.04 15.99
C SER A 764 6.86 -24.02 17.04
N VAL A 765 6.07 -22.94 17.13
CA VAL A 765 6.18 -21.91 18.18
C VAL A 765 6.44 -22.50 19.57
N TRP A 766 5.66 -23.52 19.92
CA TRP A 766 5.67 -24.15 21.24
C TRP A 766 6.87 -25.06 21.47
N ILE A 767 7.37 -25.74 20.44
CA ILE A 767 8.62 -26.53 20.56
C ILE A 767 9.81 -25.59 20.76
N ALA A 768 9.90 -24.53 19.95
CA ALA A 768 10.97 -23.55 20.11
C ALA A 768 10.90 -22.89 21.50
N LEU A 769 9.69 -22.60 22.02
CA LEU A 769 9.50 -22.05 23.36
C LEU A 769 10.01 -22.98 24.47
N ASP A 770 9.79 -24.30 24.34
CA ASP A 770 10.28 -25.28 25.32
C ASP A 770 11.81 -25.22 25.52
N THR A 771 12.56 -24.86 24.46
CA THR A 771 14.03 -24.72 24.54
C THR A 771 14.46 -23.66 25.56
N TYR A 772 13.67 -22.58 25.69
CA TYR A 772 13.88 -21.49 26.62
C TYR A 772 13.25 -21.77 27.99
N LEU A 773 12.05 -22.36 28.02
CA LEU A 773 11.34 -22.63 29.28
C LEU A 773 12.10 -23.60 30.18
N ILE A 774 12.77 -24.60 29.61
CA ILE A 774 13.63 -25.53 30.37
C ILE A 774 14.81 -24.79 31.02
N ILE A 775 15.41 -23.81 30.34
CA ILE A 775 16.46 -22.95 30.92
C ILE A 775 15.87 -22.10 32.05
N LYS A 776 14.68 -21.52 31.81
CA LYS A 776 13.94 -20.73 32.81
C LYS A 776 13.57 -21.54 34.05
N GLU A 777 13.20 -22.80 33.90
CA GLU A 777 12.84 -23.68 35.02
C GLU A 777 14.03 -24.00 35.93
N GLU A 778 15.23 -24.09 35.36
CA GLU A 778 16.46 -24.35 36.10
C GLU A 778 17.02 -23.09 36.79
N TRP A 779 17.09 -21.97 36.06
CA TRP A 779 17.81 -20.77 36.52
C TRP A 779 16.96 -19.49 36.67
N GLY A 780 15.66 -19.54 36.37
CA GLY A 780 14.81 -18.36 36.29
C GLY A 780 15.01 -17.58 34.99
N TRP A 781 14.39 -16.39 34.90
CA TRP A 781 14.46 -15.54 33.70
C TRP A 781 15.79 -14.78 33.55
N ASP A 782 16.53 -14.56 34.65
CA ASP A 782 17.76 -13.74 34.67
C ASP A 782 18.76 -14.10 33.55
N PRO A 783 19.11 -15.38 33.29
CA PRO A 783 20.08 -15.69 32.23
C PRO A 783 19.58 -15.40 30.83
N ILE A 784 18.26 -15.50 30.59
CA ILE A 784 17.65 -15.16 29.31
C ILE A 784 17.70 -13.64 29.13
N THR A 785 17.32 -12.87 30.15
CA THR A 785 17.43 -11.41 30.15
C THR A 785 18.86 -10.93 29.92
N GLU A 786 19.84 -11.51 30.61
CA GLU A 786 21.25 -11.17 30.43
C GLU A 786 21.74 -11.50 29.01
N ALA A 787 21.38 -12.66 28.47
CA ALA A 787 21.73 -13.06 27.11
C ALA A 787 21.14 -12.12 26.05
N LEU A 788 19.86 -11.73 26.17
CA LEU A 788 19.21 -10.77 25.29
C LEU A 788 19.87 -9.39 25.37
N SER A 789 20.23 -8.96 26.58
CA SER A 789 20.78 -7.63 26.83
C SER A 789 22.13 -7.38 26.15
N VAL A 790 22.91 -8.44 25.90
CA VAL A 790 24.20 -8.34 25.19
C VAL A 790 24.01 -7.67 23.81
N TYR A 791 22.95 -8.04 23.09
CA TYR A 791 22.70 -7.61 21.72
C TYR A 791 22.49 -6.10 21.56
N TYR A 792 22.02 -5.41 22.60
CA TYR A 792 21.79 -3.96 22.56
C TYR A 792 23.09 -3.15 22.42
N THR A 793 24.22 -3.73 22.83
CA THR A 793 25.51 -3.04 22.89
C THR A 793 26.54 -3.60 21.91
N LEU A 794 26.17 -4.63 21.13
CA LEU A 794 27.06 -5.21 20.13
C LEU A 794 27.44 -4.16 19.07
N PRO A 795 28.74 -4.03 18.74
CA PRO A 795 29.16 -3.30 17.56
C PRO A 795 28.50 -3.88 16.30
N SER A 796 28.14 -3.04 15.33
CA SER A 796 27.45 -3.52 14.11
C SER A 796 28.20 -4.60 13.32
N ALA A 797 29.52 -4.69 13.48
CA ALA A 797 30.35 -5.73 12.85
C ALA A 797 30.33 -7.08 13.60
N GLU A 798 29.80 -7.11 14.82
CA GLU A 798 29.70 -8.29 15.69
C GLU A 798 28.25 -8.77 15.85
N VAL A 799 27.28 -8.04 15.28
CA VAL A 799 25.88 -8.48 15.20
C VAL A 799 25.83 -9.73 14.31
N PRO A 800 25.33 -10.87 14.81
CA PRO A 800 25.26 -12.10 14.02
C PRO A 800 24.30 -11.91 12.84
N VAL A 801 24.65 -12.49 11.69
CA VAL A 801 23.81 -12.41 10.48
C VAL A 801 23.56 -13.80 9.92
N GLY A 802 22.28 -14.13 9.77
CA GLY A 802 21.83 -15.37 9.16
C GLY A 802 21.86 -16.55 10.13
N ASP A 803 21.20 -17.62 9.71
CA ASP A 803 20.71 -18.64 10.65
C ASP A 803 21.81 -19.22 11.55
N THR A 804 22.92 -19.63 10.95
CA THR A 804 24.00 -20.28 11.70
C THR A 804 24.63 -19.32 12.72
N GLU A 805 24.97 -18.09 12.36
CA GLU A 805 25.64 -17.17 13.28
C GLU A 805 24.72 -16.79 14.45
N GLU A 806 23.43 -16.57 14.17
CA GLU A 806 22.42 -16.20 15.17
C GLU A 806 22.25 -17.29 16.22
N PHE A 807 22.10 -18.56 15.81
CA PHE A 807 22.01 -19.70 16.73
C PHE A 807 23.27 -19.86 17.58
N ASN A 808 24.45 -19.71 16.97
CA ASN A 808 25.72 -19.88 17.68
C ASN A 808 25.96 -18.74 18.68
N ALA A 809 25.67 -17.50 18.30
CA ALA A 809 25.78 -16.34 19.20
C ALA A 809 24.85 -16.47 20.41
N TRP A 810 23.59 -16.86 20.21
CA TRP A 810 22.64 -17.08 21.31
C TRP A 810 23.18 -18.10 22.31
N VAL A 811 23.67 -19.25 21.83
CA VAL A 811 24.22 -20.31 22.70
C VAL A 811 25.42 -19.81 23.49
N LEU A 812 26.30 -18.98 22.89
CA LEU A 812 27.41 -18.37 23.62
C LEU A 812 26.92 -17.44 24.73
N HIS A 813 25.96 -16.56 24.43
CA HIS A 813 25.45 -15.59 25.39
C HIS A 813 24.72 -16.24 26.56
N VAL A 814 23.78 -17.16 26.30
CA VAL A 814 23.04 -17.87 27.36
C VAL A 814 23.93 -18.83 28.16
N SER A 815 24.96 -19.42 27.54
CA SER A 815 25.94 -20.23 28.29
C SER A 815 26.78 -19.38 29.25
N ASN A 816 27.22 -18.21 28.81
CA ASN A 816 27.95 -17.28 29.67
C ASN A 816 27.07 -16.77 30.82
N ALA A 817 25.80 -16.46 30.55
CA ALA A 817 24.85 -15.97 31.55
C ALA A 817 24.50 -17.04 32.60
N THR A 818 24.32 -18.31 32.19
CA THR A 818 24.07 -19.41 33.13
C THR A 818 25.34 -19.86 33.86
N GLY A 819 26.53 -19.59 33.30
CA GLY A 819 27.80 -20.13 33.77
C GLY A 819 28.02 -21.60 33.43
N TYR A 820 27.18 -22.18 32.55
CA TYR A 820 27.27 -23.55 32.07
C TYR A 820 27.40 -23.58 30.55
N ASN A 821 28.13 -24.55 30.02
CA ASN A 821 28.20 -24.82 28.60
C ASN A 821 26.90 -25.49 28.14
N LEU A 822 26.01 -24.72 27.49
CA LEU A 822 24.73 -25.20 26.97
C LEU A 822 24.80 -25.65 25.51
N ALA A 823 25.98 -25.73 24.89
CA ALA A 823 26.11 -26.18 23.51
C ALA A 823 25.62 -27.62 23.29
N PRO A 824 25.93 -28.62 24.15
CA PRO A 824 25.36 -29.95 24.01
C PRO A 824 23.83 -29.96 24.06
N TYR A 825 23.24 -29.22 25.00
CA TYR A 825 21.78 -29.10 25.16
C TYR A 825 21.11 -28.51 23.91
N HIS A 826 21.62 -27.41 23.36
CA HIS A 826 21.06 -26.81 22.15
C HIS A 826 21.33 -27.66 20.90
N ALA A 827 22.47 -28.35 20.84
CA ALA A 827 22.74 -29.30 19.76
C ALA A 827 21.73 -30.47 19.77
N ALA A 828 21.31 -30.94 20.96
CA ALA A 828 20.25 -31.94 21.09
C ALA A 828 18.93 -31.44 20.47
N TRP A 829 18.61 -30.16 20.62
CA TRP A 829 17.46 -29.53 19.95
C TRP A 829 17.60 -29.35 18.43
N GLY A 830 18.76 -29.69 17.84
CA GLY A 830 19.02 -29.58 16.41
C GLY A 830 19.62 -28.24 15.96
N PHE A 831 20.11 -27.42 16.89
CA PHE A 831 20.76 -26.14 16.54
C PHE A 831 21.99 -26.40 15.66
N PRO A 832 22.22 -25.61 14.58
CA PRO A 832 23.37 -25.79 13.68
C PRO A 832 24.67 -25.24 14.30
N LEU A 833 25.10 -25.80 15.42
CA LEU A 833 26.27 -25.33 16.16
C LEU A 833 27.57 -25.74 15.47
N THR A 834 28.52 -24.81 15.44
CA THR A 834 29.85 -25.03 14.87
C THR A 834 30.84 -25.45 15.95
N GLN A 835 31.93 -26.10 15.54
CA GLN A 835 33.00 -26.50 16.46
C GLN A 835 33.57 -25.30 17.24
N ALA A 836 33.64 -24.11 16.62
CA ALA A 836 34.12 -22.90 17.28
C ALA A 836 33.30 -22.52 18.52
N THR A 837 31.98 -22.79 18.51
CA THR A 837 31.10 -22.55 19.66
C THR A 837 31.39 -23.50 20.80
N PHE A 838 31.59 -24.78 20.51
CA PHE A 838 32.00 -25.77 21.51
C PHE A 838 33.37 -25.43 22.11
N ASP A 839 34.32 -25.00 21.28
CA ASP A 839 35.66 -24.59 21.72
C ASP A 839 35.63 -23.32 22.58
N ALA A 840 34.81 -22.33 22.21
CA ALA A 840 34.65 -21.09 22.97
C ALA A 840 34.09 -21.34 24.38
N LEU A 841 33.21 -22.33 24.53
CA LEU A 841 32.58 -22.69 25.80
C LEU A 841 33.33 -23.78 26.57
N GLU A 842 34.52 -24.18 26.11
CA GLU A 842 35.32 -25.27 26.71
C GLU A 842 35.63 -25.04 28.20
N HIS A 843 35.70 -23.77 28.60
CA HIS A 843 36.06 -23.33 29.93
C HIS A 843 34.93 -23.40 30.97
N LEU A 844 33.69 -23.61 30.55
CA LEU A 844 32.51 -23.72 31.43
C LEU A 844 32.17 -25.18 31.72
N PRO A 845 31.59 -25.54 32.88
CA PRO A 845 31.08 -26.91 33.09
C PRO A 845 29.87 -27.19 32.17
N VAL A 846 29.74 -28.43 31.66
CA VAL A 846 28.52 -28.84 30.92
C VAL A 846 27.33 -28.96 31.85
N TRP A 847 26.15 -28.56 31.38
CA TRP A 847 24.90 -28.86 32.07
C TRP A 847 24.52 -30.33 31.87
N VAL A 848 24.94 -31.19 32.81
CA VAL A 848 24.72 -32.65 32.75
C VAL A 848 23.46 -33.13 33.46
N GLU A 849 22.73 -32.22 34.11
CA GLU A 849 21.47 -32.49 34.81
C GLU A 849 20.25 -32.01 34.01
N ASP A 850 20.44 -31.73 32.71
CA ASP A 850 19.38 -31.25 31.83
C ASP A 850 18.25 -32.30 31.72
N PRO A 851 16.97 -31.88 31.73
CA PRO A 851 15.83 -32.80 31.77
C PRO A 851 15.63 -33.61 30.46
N LEU A 852 16.36 -33.29 29.38
CA LEU A 852 16.29 -34.10 28.16
C LEU A 852 17.04 -35.42 28.33
N ARG A 853 18.09 -35.42 29.15
CA ARG A 853 19.03 -36.51 29.30
C ARG A 853 18.34 -37.79 29.77
N GLY A 854 18.31 -38.78 28.89
CA GLY A 854 17.76 -40.09 29.16
C GLY A 854 16.25 -40.21 29.01
N GLU A 855 15.47 -39.13 29.18
CA GLU A 855 14.03 -39.16 28.92
C GLU A 855 13.68 -38.89 27.45
N TYR A 856 14.38 -37.94 26.82
CA TYR A 856 14.08 -37.44 25.48
C TYR A 856 15.27 -37.58 24.52
N HIS A 857 16.50 -37.41 25.01
CA HIS A 857 17.70 -37.43 24.20
C HIS A 857 18.84 -38.18 24.89
N ALA A 858 19.64 -38.91 24.11
CA ALA A 858 20.84 -39.57 24.57
C ALA A 858 22.07 -38.77 24.16
N TYR A 859 22.88 -38.36 25.14
CA TYR A 859 24.10 -37.61 24.90
C TYR A 859 25.30 -38.55 24.83
N ASP A 860 26.24 -38.21 23.94
CA ASP A 860 27.57 -38.80 23.94
C ASP A 860 28.39 -38.25 25.10
N ALA A 861 29.22 -39.10 25.72
CA ALA A 861 30.21 -38.61 26.68
C ALA A 861 31.26 -37.76 25.97
N ILE A 862 31.89 -36.83 26.70
CA ILE A 862 32.98 -35.99 26.21
C ILE A 862 34.16 -36.15 27.15
N LEU A 863 35.28 -36.67 26.65
CA LEU A 863 36.53 -36.80 27.41
C LEU A 863 37.58 -35.81 26.91
N ARG A 864 38.34 -35.23 27.83
CA ARG A 864 39.40 -34.26 27.57
C ARG A 864 40.70 -34.65 28.28
N ASN A 865 41.79 -33.99 27.92
CA ASN A 865 43.11 -34.11 28.57
C ASN A 865 43.62 -35.55 28.71
N LEU A 866 43.30 -36.42 27.73
CA LEU A 866 43.79 -37.78 27.70
C LEU A 866 45.32 -37.80 27.74
N SER A 867 45.88 -38.48 28.74
CA SER A 867 47.31 -38.59 28.95
C SER A 867 47.66 -39.89 29.68
N THR A 868 48.96 -40.13 29.88
CA THR A 868 49.42 -41.27 30.68
C THR A 868 50.31 -40.81 31.84
N ALA A 869 50.16 -41.47 32.98
CA ALA A 869 50.89 -41.23 34.22
C ALA A 869 51.40 -42.55 34.81
N ASN A 870 52.27 -42.46 35.82
CA ASN A 870 52.79 -43.62 36.57
C ASN A 870 53.33 -44.77 35.69
N ILE A 871 54.03 -44.44 34.60
CA ILE A 871 54.54 -45.41 33.63
C ILE A 871 55.66 -46.26 34.28
N THR A 872 55.49 -47.58 34.28
CA THR A 872 56.49 -48.56 34.69
C THR A 872 56.87 -49.46 33.51
N SER A 873 57.76 -50.44 33.73
CA SER A 873 58.11 -51.45 32.73
C SER A 873 56.96 -52.43 32.43
N SER A 874 55.88 -52.42 33.22
CA SER A 874 54.78 -53.39 33.12
C SER A 874 53.37 -52.80 33.22
N THR A 875 53.23 -51.54 33.64
CA THR A 875 51.91 -50.86 33.78
C THR A 875 52.01 -49.37 33.45
N ALA A 876 50.89 -48.74 33.11
CA ALA A 876 50.74 -47.30 33.05
C ALA A 876 49.31 -46.92 33.43
N ASP A 877 49.12 -45.75 34.05
CA ASP A 877 47.80 -45.20 34.28
C ASP A 877 47.40 -44.34 33.09
N VAL A 878 46.30 -44.68 32.44
CA VAL A 878 45.65 -43.82 31.45
C VAL A 878 44.74 -42.89 32.22
N THR A 879 44.92 -41.58 32.06
CA THR A 879 44.17 -40.55 32.79
C THR A 879 43.45 -39.62 31.81
N TRP A 880 42.25 -39.18 32.17
CA TRP A 880 41.43 -38.26 31.38
C TRP A 880 40.52 -37.43 32.28
N ASP A 881 39.94 -36.38 31.74
CA ASP A 881 38.87 -35.62 32.38
C ASP A 881 37.55 -35.91 31.66
N VAL A 882 36.57 -36.42 32.40
CA VAL A 882 35.18 -36.54 31.92
C VAL A 882 34.54 -35.16 32.01
N TYR A 883 34.35 -34.54 30.84
CA TYR A 883 33.71 -33.23 30.73
C TYR A 883 32.19 -33.34 30.61
N ASP A 884 31.70 -34.33 29.86
CA ASP A 884 30.30 -34.78 29.85
C ASP A 884 30.30 -36.30 30.06
N ASN A 885 29.45 -36.80 30.96
CA ASN A 885 29.32 -38.22 31.29
C ASN A 885 28.42 -38.99 30.31
N GLY A 886 27.73 -38.31 29.38
CA GLY A 886 26.80 -38.89 28.43
C GLY A 886 25.55 -39.50 29.09
N THR A 887 24.69 -40.11 28.28
CA THR A 887 23.51 -40.85 28.77
C THR A 887 23.83 -42.34 28.84
N ASN A 888 23.59 -43.00 29.98
CA ASN A 888 23.79 -44.45 30.18
C ASN A 888 25.13 -45.00 29.63
N THR A 889 26.18 -44.19 29.70
CA THR A 889 27.44 -44.48 29.01
C THR A 889 28.32 -45.43 29.82
N SER A 890 29.08 -46.27 29.14
CA SER A 890 30.16 -47.09 29.71
C SER A 890 31.47 -46.79 29.01
N LEU A 891 32.56 -46.62 29.77
CA LEU A 891 33.90 -46.42 29.26
C LEU A 891 34.69 -47.73 29.19
N THR A 892 35.40 -47.94 28.08
CA THR A 892 36.36 -49.03 27.90
C THR A 892 37.65 -48.49 27.30
N VAL A 893 38.78 -48.74 27.96
CA VAL A 893 40.11 -48.35 27.48
C VAL A 893 40.68 -49.50 26.64
N TYR A 894 41.00 -49.23 25.38
CA TYR A 894 41.61 -50.17 24.44
C TYR A 894 43.08 -49.81 24.21
N TYR A 895 43.95 -50.81 24.19
CA TYR A 895 45.38 -50.57 23.99
C TYR A 895 46.14 -51.72 23.31
N GLY A 896 47.23 -51.39 22.63
CA GLY A 896 48.06 -52.34 21.88
C GLY A 896 49.23 -51.69 21.15
N GLN A 897 50.14 -52.48 20.58
CA GLN A 897 51.33 -51.97 19.86
C GLN A 897 51.00 -51.30 18.51
N THR A 898 49.78 -51.49 18.01
CA THR A 898 49.26 -50.87 16.80
C THR A 898 47.96 -50.16 17.15
N ASP A 899 47.78 -48.93 16.69
CA ASP A 899 46.49 -48.24 16.76
C ASP A 899 45.49 -48.92 15.81
N MET A 900 44.50 -49.58 16.38
CA MET A 900 43.46 -50.30 15.62
C MET A 900 42.27 -49.40 15.27
N GLY A 901 42.36 -48.09 15.55
CA GLY A 901 41.30 -47.12 15.29
C GLY A 901 40.04 -47.41 16.09
N ASN A 902 38.89 -47.04 15.51
CA ASN A 902 37.58 -47.15 16.15
C ASN A 902 36.93 -48.54 15.93
N ASN A 903 37.71 -49.62 16.07
CA ASN A 903 37.22 -50.99 15.91
C ASN A 903 37.61 -51.84 17.13
N SER A 904 36.67 -51.95 18.08
CA SER A 904 36.84 -52.67 19.35
C SER A 904 37.26 -54.13 19.20
N GLN A 905 36.93 -54.79 18.09
CA GLN A 905 37.26 -56.21 17.87
C GLN A 905 38.71 -56.46 17.48
N LEU A 906 39.43 -55.44 17.01
CA LEU A 906 40.81 -55.56 16.53
C LEU A 906 41.85 -55.27 17.61
N TRP A 907 41.44 -54.63 18.71
CA TRP A 907 42.33 -54.30 19.82
C TRP A 907 42.70 -55.56 20.64
N PRO A 908 44.00 -55.81 20.90
CA PRO A 908 44.43 -57.02 21.59
C PRO A 908 44.14 -57.02 23.09
N TYR A 909 44.01 -55.83 23.70
CA TYR A 909 43.77 -55.66 25.13
C TYR A 909 42.74 -54.55 25.38
N SER A 910 41.95 -54.72 26.43
CA SER A 910 40.99 -53.71 26.90
C SER A 910 40.77 -53.77 28.42
N VAL A 911 40.36 -52.64 28.99
CA VAL A 911 39.98 -52.49 30.40
C VAL A 911 38.62 -51.79 30.45
N SER A 912 37.61 -52.47 31.01
CA SER A 912 36.30 -51.85 31.26
C SER A 912 36.37 -51.00 32.52
N VAL A 913 36.00 -49.73 32.40
CA VAL A 913 36.04 -48.74 33.48
C VAL A 913 34.65 -48.58 34.12
N GLY A 914 33.58 -48.79 33.35
CA GLY A 914 32.19 -48.64 33.81
C GLY A 914 31.64 -47.25 33.52
N THR A 915 30.61 -46.84 34.26
CA THR A 915 29.90 -45.57 34.04
C THR A 915 30.78 -44.38 34.42
N PRO A 916 31.04 -43.43 33.49
CA PRO A 916 31.84 -42.26 33.80
C PRO A 916 31.09 -41.30 34.73
N GLN A 917 31.83 -40.50 35.49
CA GLN A 917 31.32 -39.40 36.31
C GLN A 917 32.13 -38.15 35.98
N VAL A 918 31.50 -36.97 35.95
CA VAL A 918 32.18 -35.71 35.64
C VAL A 918 33.37 -35.49 36.58
N GLY A 919 34.51 -35.12 36.02
CA GLY A 919 35.79 -34.96 36.72
C GLY A 919 36.87 -35.95 36.26
N SER A 920 37.91 -36.12 37.07
CA SER A 920 39.08 -36.93 36.68
C SER A 920 38.78 -38.43 36.67
N GLY A 921 39.08 -39.09 35.56
CA GLY A 921 39.05 -40.54 35.40
C GLY A 921 40.44 -41.15 35.22
N ALA A 922 40.62 -42.40 35.66
CA ALA A 922 41.86 -43.13 35.44
C ALA A 922 41.60 -44.64 35.31
N ALA A 923 42.43 -45.32 34.51
CA ALA A 923 42.46 -46.77 34.41
C ALA A 923 43.90 -47.27 34.22
N GLU A 924 44.31 -48.25 35.01
CA GLU A 924 45.61 -48.90 34.86
C GLU A 924 45.57 -49.88 33.68
N ILE A 925 46.52 -49.77 32.76
CA ILE A 925 46.77 -50.71 31.68
C ILE A 925 48.07 -51.48 31.95
N SER A 926 48.14 -52.74 31.49
CA SER A 926 49.29 -53.63 31.73
C SER A 926 49.97 -54.07 30.44
N PHE A 927 51.31 -54.07 30.41
CA PHE A 927 52.13 -54.45 29.27
C PHE A 927 52.73 -55.85 29.44
N THR A 928 52.87 -56.57 28.33
CA THR A 928 53.80 -57.70 28.24
C THR A 928 55.23 -57.17 28.08
N SER A 929 56.25 -57.95 28.44
CA SER A 929 57.64 -57.49 28.63
C SER A 929 58.41 -57.16 27.34
N ASP A 930 57.84 -56.39 26.42
CA ASP A 930 58.36 -56.17 25.06
C ASP A 930 58.78 -54.72 24.75
N GLY A 931 58.67 -53.77 25.68
CA GLY A 931 59.33 -52.45 25.61
C GLY A 931 58.93 -51.56 24.41
N GLY A 932 57.91 -51.95 23.64
CA GLY A 932 57.41 -51.20 22.49
C GLY A 932 56.41 -50.13 22.88
N THR A 933 56.29 -49.07 22.06
CA THR A 933 55.23 -48.06 22.21
C THR A 933 53.86 -48.70 22.02
N HIS A 934 52.97 -48.47 22.97
CA HIS A 934 51.56 -48.86 22.89
C HIS A 934 50.70 -47.63 22.59
N TYR A 935 49.70 -47.80 21.74
CA TYR A 935 48.66 -46.83 21.48
C TYR A 935 47.46 -47.15 22.36
N VAL A 936 46.79 -46.11 22.83
CA VAL A 936 45.62 -46.20 23.71
C VAL A 936 44.51 -45.36 23.11
N ARG A 937 43.29 -45.91 23.09
CA ARG A 937 42.05 -45.16 22.86
C ARG A 937 41.05 -45.48 23.96
N ILE A 938 40.17 -44.54 24.25
CA ILE A 938 39.04 -44.77 25.15
C ILE A 938 37.77 -44.78 24.31
N MET A 939 36.96 -45.82 24.45
CA MET A 939 35.63 -45.90 23.84
C MET A 939 34.60 -45.58 24.92
N ALA A 940 33.75 -44.60 24.66
CA ALA A 940 32.50 -44.39 25.36
C ALA A 940 31.38 -45.01 24.53
N SER A 941 30.58 -45.89 25.12
CA SER A 941 29.46 -46.53 24.44
C SER A 941 28.18 -46.37 25.25
N ASN A 942 27.08 -46.03 24.57
CA ASN A 942 25.73 -45.98 25.11
C ASN A 942 24.78 -46.80 24.23
N GLU A 943 23.46 -46.61 24.40
CA GLU A 943 22.42 -47.35 23.67
C GLU A 943 22.30 -46.91 22.19
N GLU A 944 22.76 -45.70 21.85
CA GLU A 944 22.67 -45.10 20.51
C GLU A 944 23.95 -45.27 19.69
N GLY A 945 25.12 -45.41 20.32
CA GLY A 945 26.38 -45.52 19.58
C GLY A 945 27.66 -45.59 20.43
N GLU A 946 28.80 -45.42 19.74
CA GLU A 946 30.14 -45.45 20.32
C GLU A 946 30.95 -44.23 19.87
N VAL A 947 31.54 -43.51 20.84
CA VAL A 947 32.50 -42.40 20.61
C VAL A 947 33.88 -42.81 21.09
N TRP A 948 34.90 -42.48 20.30
CA TRP A 948 36.28 -42.89 20.54
C TRP A 948 37.20 -41.68 20.75
N PHE A 949 38.00 -41.72 21.82
CA PHE A 949 38.94 -40.67 22.22
C PHE A 949 40.38 -41.14 22.06
N GLY A 950 41.26 -40.23 21.63
CA GLY A 950 42.67 -40.50 21.35
C GLY A 950 42.98 -40.52 19.84
N PRO A 951 44.08 -41.15 19.41
CA PRO A 951 44.96 -42.01 20.20
C PRO A 951 45.94 -41.19 21.06
N ILE A 952 46.30 -41.75 22.21
CA ILE A 952 47.52 -41.35 22.93
C ILE A 952 48.53 -42.51 22.86
N SER A 953 49.80 -42.22 23.06
CA SER A 953 50.84 -43.24 23.05
C SER A 953 51.61 -43.27 24.36
N VAL A 954 52.02 -44.47 24.76
CA VAL A 954 52.80 -44.71 25.98
C VAL A 954 53.91 -45.69 25.67
N THR A 955 55.13 -45.36 26.08
CA THR A 955 56.29 -46.25 25.96
C THR A 955 56.68 -46.70 27.36
N PRO A 956 56.60 -48.01 27.67
CA PRO A 956 57.01 -48.54 28.97
C PRO A 956 58.46 -48.19 29.29
N ASN A 957 58.74 -47.88 30.56
CA ASN A 957 60.07 -47.44 31.05
C ASN A 957 61.12 -48.55 31.07
#